data_AF-A0A1E2S2A4-F1
#
_entry.id   AF-A0A1E2S2A4-F1
#
_cell.length_a   1.000
_cell.length_b   1.000
_cell.length_c   1.000
_cell.angle_alpha   90.00
_cell.angle_beta   90.00
_cell.angle_gamma   90.00
#
_symmetry.space_group_name_H-M   'P 1'
#
loop_
_entity.id
_entity.type
_entity.pdbx_description
1 polymer ?
#
loop_
_entity_poly.entity_id
_entity_poly.type
_entity_poly.pdbx_seq_one_letter_code
_entity_poly.pdbx_strand_id
1 'polypeptide(L)'
;MIRIGVPPLVITLFALLIASASAHAAEDVTLPERNPNLTADAKSELKSDAAAEEPSKSDDSKSDDSKTGDSKTGEVKSSDAEASGDAKDAGDAEATAEDDSKSDAPETESAADDSDDADTESAAGSLPIRNPRLTENSEDAKQTETAPVAGSDKPKGNGPDYAALLDPILHYKLSSSDIDHLKDAISSAYHDKGDEAKRAIERLQDPSAKELALWYAYRSDDPPADARTIEAFRESHPHWPSLDDLRAAAERKLFMAEADANEVTAFFKDSAPETGAGKAALATAYTTVGDKEKAKLMVRSAWREHPLDKKVEEKILADFGKLLSDEDHRARIDMLMYPDDSTLVDEAERVAKLLPDKDQKKIEARIAVQKRRSNAGKLLDALPDDADAKDVGLLFNRIQYLRRNDKEDEALKLMLSVPDDPARLGDLDQWWIERRVNCRMALRLGEYEAAYKIASNHGPIKEKEYLAEAEFLAGWIALRFLGKPKEALPHFALLRTTADDSKTQSRAEYWMGRTAQALGDRRTAIIHFAAAARYPQHYYGQLGRQALDAAPAKLEVTPTPVPSKADVDRFTSRHAVRAIGVAMASDYEALMPYFFISLARSLESPAEVVLLAELARQSGNRQISIRLAKIAFNRDMPVGEYALPIGVIPNFVRLSDKVDVALVHALSRQESEFNAGAKSPVGAQGLMQLMPSTARLVAKQFNVKYSAARLTEPAYNVQLGEAHLGDLISNYDGSYFLALVAYNAGPGRVKQWVEAFGDPRDPDVDPIDWVESIPFTETREYVIKIMESLQLYRSRLHGTEKALQLWQDLNRGRAQAAATPPEPPGAAELRRQASSE
;
A
#
# COMPACT_ATOMS: atom_id res chain seq x y z
N MET A 1 41.22 -15.36 -19.57
CA MET A 1 41.65 -14.31 -18.63
C MET A 1 41.93 -13.02 -19.39
N ILE A 2 41.00 -12.06 -19.39
CA ILE A 2 41.28 -10.64 -19.69
C ILE A 2 40.47 -9.86 -18.65
N ARG A 3 41.08 -8.85 -18.02
CA ARG A 3 40.39 -7.93 -17.10
C ARG A 3 39.85 -6.75 -17.91
N ILE A 4 38.59 -6.39 -17.69
CA ILE A 4 38.07 -5.04 -17.97
C ILE A 4 37.47 -4.56 -16.64
N GLY A 5 37.96 -3.44 -16.13
CA GLY A 5 37.56 -2.91 -14.82
C GLY A 5 36.48 -1.85 -14.95
N VAL A 6 35.43 -1.95 -14.12
CA VAL A 6 34.48 -0.85 -13.91
C VAL A 6 35.13 0.19 -12.97
N PRO A 7 35.07 1.50 -13.27
CA PRO A 7 35.76 2.52 -12.46
C PRO A 7 35.04 2.77 -11.12
N PRO A 8 35.77 3.11 -10.03
CA PRO A 8 35.22 3.27 -8.67
C PRO A 8 34.45 4.60 -8.44
N LEU A 9 33.87 5.18 -9.48
CA LEU A 9 33.26 6.51 -9.46
C LEU A 9 31.86 6.54 -8.82
N VAL A 10 31.09 5.46 -8.93
CA VAL A 10 29.70 5.40 -8.39
C VAL A 10 29.66 5.43 -6.86
N ILE A 11 30.52 4.63 -6.20
CA ILE A 11 30.60 4.58 -4.73
C ILE A 11 31.10 5.92 -4.17
N THR A 12 32.06 6.54 -4.86
CA THR A 12 32.60 7.85 -4.46
C THR A 12 31.55 8.97 -4.60
N LEU A 13 30.69 8.93 -5.62
CA LEU A 13 29.57 9.88 -5.75
C LEU A 13 28.56 9.72 -4.61
N PHE A 14 28.20 8.49 -4.23
CA PHE A 14 27.25 8.24 -3.13
C PHE A 14 27.80 8.75 -1.79
N ALA A 15 29.08 8.51 -1.51
CA ALA A 15 29.75 9.04 -0.32
C ALA A 15 29.82 10.59 -0.30
N LEU A 16 30.07 11.23 -1.46
CA LEU A 16 30.02 12.70 -1.55
C LEU A 16 28.59 13.25 -1.43
N LEU A 17 27.56 12.55 -1.90
CA LEU A 17 26.17 12.94 -1.71
C LEU A 17 25.77 12.94 -0.23
N ILE A 18 26.14 11.89 0.53
CA ILE A 18 25.89 11.80 1.98
C ILE A 18 26.65 12.89 2.74
N ALA A 19 27.92 13.15 2.39
CA ALA A 19 28.70 14.24 2.99
C ALA A 19 28.15 15.63 2.62
N SER A 20 27.73 15.84 1.37
CA SER A 20 27.19 17.11 0.88
C SER A 20 25.82 17.43 1.48
N ALA A 21 24.94 16.43 1.63
CA ALA A 21 23.66 16.57 2.31
C ALA A 21 23.83 16.90 3.80
N SER A 22 24.88 16.40 4.44
CA SER A 22 25.23 16.73 5.83
C SER A 22 25.76 18.17 6.01
N ALA A 23 26.23 18.81 4.93
CA ALA A 23 26.74 20.19 4.94
C ALA A 23 25.68 21.22 4.50
N HIS A 24 24.96 20.95 3.41
CA HIS A 24 23.92 21.84 2.88
C HIS A 24 22.59 21.80 3.66
N ALA A 25 22.47 20.98 4.70
CA ALA A 25 21.34 21.03 5.63
C ALA A 25 21.37 22.24 6.57
N ALA A 26 22.48 23.00 6.61
CA ALA A 26 22.69 24.11 7.55
C ALA A 26 22.52 25.51 6.95
N GLU A 27 22.60 25.67 5.61
CA GLU A 27 22.54 26.96 4.91
C GLU A 27 21.62 26.87 3.67
N ASP A 28 20.80 27.91 3.44
CA ASP A 28 19.84 28.09 2.33
C ASP A 28 18.81 26.97 2.04
N VAL A 29 17.79 26.87 2.90
CA VAL A 29 16.54 26.17 2.58
C VAL A 29 15.62 27.04 1.72
N THR A 30 15.85 27.07 0.41
CA THR A 30 14.85 27.57 -0.58
C THR A 30 14.15 26.41 -1.27
N LEU A 31 12.88 26.17 -0.92
CA LEU A 31 12.03 25.14 -1.53
C LEU A 31 11.21 25.71 -2.70
N PRO A 32 10.92 24.91 -3.75
CA PRO A 32 10.16 25.39 -4.91
C PRO A 32 8.68 25.66 -4.60
N GLU A 33 8.15 26.80 -5.05
CA GLU A 33 6.71 27.09 -4.94
C GLU A 33 5.89 26.09 -5.79
N ARG A 34 5.08 25.24 -5.12
CA ARG A 34 4.02 24.43 -5.74
C ARG A 34 2.63 24.73 -5.15
N ASN A 35 2.28 26.02 -5.08
CA ASN A 35 0.89 26.45 -5.01
C ASN A 35 0.74 27.84 -5.67
N PRO A 36 0.19 27.95 -6.90
CA PRO A 36 0.10 29.22 -7.62
C PRO A 36 -0.96 30.19 -7.07
N ASN A 37 -1.78 29.78 -6.10
CA ASN A 37 -2.93 30.55 -5.59
C ASN A 37 -2.70 31.11 -4.17
N LEU A 38 -1.46 31.41 -3.77
CA LEU A 38 -1.20 32.31 -2.66
C LEU A 38 -1.61 33.74 -3.05
N THR A 39 -2.50 34.35 -2.29
CA THR A 39 -3.00 35.71 -2.55
C THR A 39 -1.90 36.76 -2.39
N ALA A 40 -2.03 37.88 -3.10
CA ALA A 40 -0.97 38.89 -3.22
C ALA A 40 -0.55 39.48 -1.86
N ASP A 41 -1.50 39.65 -0.93
CA ASP A 41 -1.26 40.24 0.39
C ASP A 41 -0.24 39.40 1.21
N ALA A 42 -0.36 38.07 1.16
CA ALA A 42 0.55 37.14 1.83
C ALA A 42 1.99 37.14 1.28
N LYS A 43 2.24 37.75 0.10
CA LYS A 43 3.59 37.95 -0.45
C LYS A 43 4.21 39.31 -0.06
N SER A 44 3.54 40.11 0.77
CA SER A 44 4.05 41.40 1.26
C SER A 44 4.77 41.30 2.61
N GLU A 45 4.23 40.53 3.56
CA GLU A 45 4.78 40.39 4.92
C GLU A 45 6.14 39.66 4.95
N LEU A 46 6.37 38.70 4.04
CA LEU A 46 7.61 37.93 3.92
C LEU A 46 8.81 38.72 3.32
N LYS A 47 8.78 40.06 3.30
CA LYS A 47 9.80 40.90 2.64
C LYS A 47 10.39 42.06 3.44
N SER A 48 9.94 42.31 4.67
CA SER A 48 10.46 43.42 5.48
C SER A 48 11.77 43.11 6.21
N ASP A 49 11.97 41.86 6.64
CA ASP A 49 12.87 41.57 7.77
C ASP A 49 14.28 41.06 7.37
N ALA A 50 14.72 41.39 6.14
CA ALA A 50 15.98 40.91 5.56
C ALA A 50 16.87 42.05 5.03
N ALA A 51 17.27 42.98 5.91
CA ALA A 51 18.27 44.01 5.61
C ALA A 51 19.05 44.46 6.87
N ALA A 52 20.36 44.71 6.69
CA ALA A 52 21.38 44.95 7.73
C ALA A 52 21.71 43.71 8.59
N GLU A 53 22.96 43.49 9.04
CA GLU A 53 24.16 44.34 9.00
C GLU A 53 25.46 43.50 8.85
N GLU A 54 26.52 44.05 8.24
CA GLU A 54 27.85 43.40 8.15
C GLU A 54 28.76 43.80 9.34
N PRO A 55 29.75 42.97 9.73
CA PRO A 55 30.42 43.07 11.03
C PRO A 55 31.57 44.09 11.11
N SER A 56 31.76 44.67 12.29
CA SER A 56 32.96 45.46 12.66
C SER A 56 33.86 44.72 13.67
N LYS A 57 35.10 45.21 13.86
CA LYS A 57 36.19 44.55 14.62
C LYS A 57 36.52 45.27 15.94
N SER A 58 37.51 44.74 16.67
CA SER A 58 38.18 45.26 17.90
C SER A 58 37.44 45.02 19.23
N ASP A 59 38.10 44.81 20.38
CA ASP A 59 39.51 44.46 20.64
C ASP A 59 39.71 43.79 22.04
N ASP A 60 40.95 43.43 22.36
CA ASP A 60 41.51 42.87 23.61
C ASP A 60 40.83 43.20 24.97
N SER A 61 40.82 42.23 25.89
CA SER A 61 41.39 42.37 27.25
C SER A 61 41.48 41.03 28.03
N LYS A 62 42.12 41.02 29.22
CA LYS A 62 42.72 39.84 29.91
C LYS A 62 42.16 39.58 31.33
N SER A 63 42.64 38.48 31.94
CA SER A 63 42.88 38.23 33.40
C SER A 63 41.66 38.02 34.32
N ASP A 64 41.72 37.34 35.49
CA ASP A 64 42.61 36.33 36.18
C ASP A 64 41.86 35.91 37.49
N ASP A 65 42.10 34.86 38.31
CA ASP A 65 42.91 33.61 38.39
C ASP A 65 42.07 32.61 39.26
N SER A 66 42.60 31.42 39.56
CA SER A 66 42.31 30.57 40.74
C SER A 66 41.16 29.53 40.57
N LYS A 67 41.38 28.20 40.68
CA LYS A 67 41.77 27.31 41.83
C LYS A 67 40.58 27.02 42.78
N THR A 68 40.40 25.84 43.40
CA THR A 68 41.14 24.54 43.48
C THR A 68 40.24 23.42 44.05
N GLY A 69 40.65 22.15 43.90
CA GLY A 69 40.14 20.99 44.67
C GLY A 69 39.25 20.05 43.83
N ASP A 70 39.57 18.80 43.49
CA ASP A 70 40.47 17.72 43.96
C ASP A 70 39.83 16.65 44.88
N SER A 71 39.95 15.40 44.43
CA SER A 71 39.68 14.13 45.13
C SER A 71 38.20 13.82 45.48
N LYS A 72 37.75 12.55 45.54
CA LYS A 72 38.48 11.28 45.45
C LYS A 72 37.62 10.09 44.98
N THR A 73 38.34 9.05 44.53
CA THR A 73 37.92 7.69 44.15
C THR A 73 37.08 6.92 45.18
N GLY A 74 36.26 5.96 44.72
CA GLY A 74 35.63 4.94 45.57
C GLY A 74 35.13 3.70 44.81
N GLU A 75 36.03 2.79 44.44
CA GLU A 75 35.66 1.40 44.13
C GLU A 75 35.38 0.60 45.42
N VAL A 76 34.62 -0.50 45.35
CA VAL A 76 35.06 -1.87 45.77
C VAL A 76 33.92 -2.92 45.65
N LYS A 77 34.14 -3.86 44.72
CA LYS A 77 33.90 -5.33 44.77
C LYS A 77 32.66 -5.98 45.43
N SER A 78 31.90 -6.68 44.58
CA SER A 78 31.51 -8.13 44.62
C SER A 78 31.36 -8.91 45.95
N SER A 79 30.31 -9.73 46.00
CA SER A 79 30.35 -11.09 46.60
C SER A 79 29.31 -12.03 45.95
N ASP A 80 29.72 -13.25 45.63
CA ASP A 80 28.87 -14.34 45.14
C ASP A 80 28.05 -15.01 46.27
N ALA A 81 27.04 -15.83 45.93
CA ALA A 81 26.91 -17.24 46.38
C ALA A 81 25.52 -17.85 46.11
N GLU A 82 25.51 -19.18 45.94
CA GLU A 82 24.36 -20.04 45.63
C GLU A 82 23.53 -20.42 46.88
N ALA A 83 22.29 -20.86 46.67
CA ALA A 83 21.66 -21.91 47.49
C ALA A 83 20.54 -22.64 46.73
N SER A 84 20.55 -23.98 46.76
CA SER A 84 19.55 -24.86 46.14
C SER A 84 18.45 -25.32 47.12
N GLY A 85 17.27 -25.67 46.62
CA GLY A 85 16.23 -26.35 47.40
C GLY A 85 15.36 -27.26 46.51
N ASP A 86 15.48 -28.58 46.69
CA ASP A 86 14.82 -29.62 45.89
C ASP A 86 13.94 -30.50 46.80
N ALA A 87 12.73 -30.87 46.35
CA ALA A 87 11.83 -31.80 47.03
C ALA A 87 10.73 -32.33 46.09
N LYS A 88 10.39 -33.63 46.22
CA LYS A 88 9.37 -34.34 45.42
C LYS A 88 8.35 -35.06 46.32
N ASP A 89 7.11 -35.14 45.86
CA ASP A 89 6.28 -36.36 45.74
C ASP A 89 4.98 -35.95 45.00
N ALA A 90 4.41 -36.65 44.00
CA ALA A 90 4.15 -38.08 43.74
C ALA A 90 2.74 -38.52 44.20
N GLY A 91 1.98 -39.19 43.30
CA GLY A 91 0.62 -39.68 43.59
C GLY A 91 -0.27 -39.89 42.36
N ASP A 92 -0.10 -41.00 41.64
CA ASP A 92 -0.95 -41.43 40.52
C ASP A 92 -2.27 -42.12 40.96
N ALA A 93 -3.29 -42.13 40.09
CA ALA A 93 -4.29 -43.21 39.97
C ALA A 93 -5.12 -43.10 38.66
N GLU A 94 -5.39 -44.24 38.01
CA GLU A 94 -6.19 -44.36 36.76
C GLU A 94 -7.58 -44.98 36.99
N ALA A 95 -8.54 -44.66 36.10
CA ALA A 95 -9.66 -45.50 35.61
C ALA A 95 -10.48 -44.68 34.55
N THR A 96 -10.71 -45.05 33.28
CA THR A 96 -11.36 -46.22 32.63
C THR A 96 -12.84 -46.41 33.00
N ALA A 97 -13.80 -46.70 32.09
CA ALA A 97 -13.91 -46.67 30.61
C ALA A 97 -15.41 -46.86 30.21
N GLU A 98 -15.72 -47.21 28.95
CA GLU A 98 -17.05 -47.37 28.28
C GLU A 98 -17.60 -46.05 27.67
N ASP A 99 -17.74 -45.81 26.34
CA ASP A 99 -17.95 -46.61 25.10
C ASP A 99 -19.43 -46.89 24.72
N ASP A 100 -19.84 -46.39 23.54
CA ASP A 100 -20.78 -47.10 22.63
C ASP A 100 -20.70 -46.57 21.17
N SER A 101 -20.94 -47.49 20.24
CA SER A 101 -20.95 -47.52 18.76
C SER A 101 -21.36 -46.27 17.93
N LYS A 102 -21.00 -46.04 16.64
CA LYS A 102 -20.41 -46.75 15.44
C LYS A 102 -21.34 -46.99 14.24
N SER A 103 -21.04 -46.33 13.10
CA SER A 103 -21.24 -46.76 11.69
C SER A 103 -20.72 -45.62 10.76
N ASP A 104 -19.67 -45.70 9.93
CA ASP A 104 -19.39 -46.60 8.78
C ASP A 104 -20.56 -46.61 7.75
N ALA A 105 -20.49 -46.42 6.41
CA ALA A 105 -19.53 -46.07 5.32
C ALA A 105 -20.09 -46.74 4.01
N PRO A 106 -19.51 -46.67 2.77
CA PRO A 106 -18.93 -45.58 1.95
C PRO A 106 -19.50 -45.59 0.47
N GLU A 107 -18.62 -45.51 -0.57
CA GLU A 107 -18.82 -45.64 -2.05
C GLU A 107 -19.42 -44.40 -2.81
N THR A 108 -19.08 -43.95 -4.05
CA THR A 108 -18.31 -44.36 -5.30
C THR A 108 -19.14 -44.98 -6.45
N GLU A 109 -18.95 -44.70 -7.77
CA GLU A 109 -17.99 -43.82 -8.50
C GLU A 109 -18.42 -43.41 -9.96
N SER A 110 -17.71 -42.42 -10.54
CA SER A 110 -17.34 -42.18 -11.97
C SER A 110 -18.34 -41.95 -13.15
N ALA A 111 -17.99 -40.96 -13.99
CA ALA A 111 -17.94 -40.92 -15.48
C ALA A 111 -19.20 -40.82 -16.42
N ALA A 112 -19.24 -39.69 -17.15
CA ALA A 112 -19.30 -39.51 -18.63
C ALA A 112 -20.57 -39.72 -19.53
N ASP A 113 -20.79 -38.66 -20.34
CA ASP A 113 -21.13 -38.58 -21.79
C ASP A 113 -22.57 -38.39 -22.38
N ASP A 114 -22.56 -37.51 -23.40
CA ASP A 114 -23.45 -37.20 -24.55
C ASP A 114 -25.00 -37.21 -24.45
N SER A 115 -25.59 -36.05 -24.79
CA SER A 115 -26.41 -35.90 -26.02
C SER A 115 -26.70 -34.42 -26.35
N ASP A 116 -26.51 -34.01 -27.61
CA ASP A 116 -27.02 -32.72 -28.14
C ASP A 116 -28.55 -32.64 -28.11
N ASP A 117 -29.10 -31.44 -27.88
CA ASP A 117 -30.04 -30.83 -28.83
C ASP A 117 -30.08 -29.30 -28.65
N ALA A 118 -30.56 -28.57 -29.67
CA ALA A 118 -30.39 -27.11 -29.76
C ALA A 118 -31.59 -26.30 -29.26
N ASP A 119 -31.32 -25.17 -28.59
CA ASP A 119 -32.28 -24.07 -28.43
C ASP A 119 -31.59 -22.71 -28.51
N THR A 120 -32.12 -21.80 -29.33
CA THR A 120 -31.55 -20.46 -29.57
C THR A 120 -32.48 -19.37 -29.06
N GLU A 121 -32.30 -18.89 -27.83
CA GLU A 121 -32.97 -17.66 -27.38
C GLU A 121 -32.25 -16.89 -26.25
N SER A 122 -32.28 -15.55 -26.35
CA SER A 122 -32.15 -14.58 -25.25
C SER A 122 -30.97 -14.73 -24.26
N ALA A 123 -29.73 -14.60 -24.74
CA ALA A 123 -28.54 -14.49 -23.88
C ALA A 123 -28.37 -13.09 -23.21
N ALA A 124 -29.37 -12.65 -22.44
CA ALA A 124 -29.29 -11.45 -21.58
C ALA A 124 -28.52 -11.74 -20.27
N GLY A 125 -27.28 -12.24 -20.39
CA GLY A 125 -26.39 -12.56 -19.28
C GLY A 125 -25.27 -11.52 -19.14
N SER A 126 -24.81 -11.26 -17.91
CA SER A 126 -23.82 -10.23 -17.60
C SER A 126 -22.56 -10.34 -18.45
N LEU A 127 -22.28 -9.31 -19.25
CA LEU A 127 -21.18 -9.30 -20.21
C LEU A 127 -19.82 -9.35 -19.47
N PRO A 128 -18.87 -10.17 -19.94
CA PRO A 128 -17.72 -10.55 -19.14
C PRO A 128 -16.64 -9.46 -19.08
N ILE A 129 -16.04 -9.33 -17.90
CA ILE A 129 -15.01 -8.35 -17.60
C ILE A 129 -13.64 -8.94 -17.97
N ARG A 130 -12.97 -8.40 -19.00
CA ARG A 130 -11.51 -8.59 -19.18
C ARG A 130 -10.77 -7.82 -18.08
N ASN A 131 -10.60 -8.51 -16.96
CA ASN A 131 -10.08 -8.02 -15.70
C ASN A 131 -8.71 -7.35 -15.94
N PRO A 132 -8.60 -6.02 -15.78
CA PRO A 132 -7.32 -5.33 -15.91
C PRO A 132 -6.38 -5.75 -14.78
N ARG A 133 -5.06 -5.70 -14.99
CA ARG A 133 -4.08 -6.02 -13.95
C ARG A 133 -4.07 -4.94 -12.85
N LEU A 134 -5.00 -5.07 -11.91
CA LEU A 134 -5.03 -4.28 -10.69
C LEU A 134 -4.00 -4.82 -9.70
N THR A 135 -2.94 -4.05 -9.47
CA THR A 135 -2.10 -4.21 -8.29
C THR A 135 -2.92 -3.88 -7.04
N GLU A 136 -3.28 -4.96 -6.33
CA GLU A 136 -4.02 -5.04 -5.06
C GLU A 136 -5.46 -4.46 -5.01
N ASN A 137 -6.40 -5.32 -4.61
CA ASN A 137 -7.64 -5.01 -3.90
C ASN A 137 -8.67 -4.06 -4.57
N SER A 138 -9.25 -4.47 -5.71
CA SER A 138 -10.64 -4.08 -6.02
C SER A 138 -11.47 -5.09 -6.83
N GLU A 139 -11.33 -6.40 -6.59
CA GLU A 139 -12.27 -7.42 -7.09
C GLU A 139 -13.60 -7.46 -6.30
N ASP A 140 -14.31 -6.34 -6.25
CA ASP A 140 -15.68 -6.30 -5.72
C ASP A 140 -16.52 -5.27 -6.51
N ALA A 141 -16.78 -5.62 -7.77
CA ALA A 141 -17.59 -4.85 -8.72
C ALA A 141 -18.80 -5.65 -9.25
N LYS A 142 -19.28 -6.65 -8.49
CA LYS A 142 -20.60 -7.26 -8.74
C LYS A 142 -21.69 -6.32 -8.23
N GLN A 143 -22.65 -6.00 -9.08
CA GLN A 143 -23.76 -5.10 -8.77
C GLN A 143 -24.59 -5.64 -7.60
N THR A 144 -24.39 -5.10 -6.40
CA THR A 144 -25.33 -5.27 -5.28
C THR A 144 -26.45 -4.25 -5.43
N GLU A 145 -27.68 -4.70 -5.65
CA GLU A 145 -28.86 -3.81 -5.61
C GLU A 145 -28.89 -3.04 -4.28
N THR A 146 -28.77 -1.71 -4.34
CA THR A 146 -28.77 -0.88 -3.15
C THR A 146 -30.20 -0.70 -2.65
N ALA A 147 -30.54 -1.32 -1.51
CA ALA A 147 -31.79 -1.06 -0.81
C ALA A 147 -31.96 0.47 -0.56
N PRO A 148 -33.16 1.04 -0.75
CA PRO A 148 -33.34 2.49 -0.76
C PRO A 148 -33.26 3.10 0.65
N VAL A 149 -32.05 3.49 1.05
CA VAL A 149 -31.84 4.33 2.23
C VAL A 149 -32.35 5.75 1.91
N ALA A 150 -33.57 6.05 2.37
CA ALA A 150 -34.18 7.36 2.19
C ALA A 150 -33.35 8.46 2.90
N GLY A 151 -32.55 9.17 2.12
CA GLY A 151 -31.60 10.18 2.58
C GLY A 151 -31.11 11.03 1.40
N SER A 152 -31.95 11.97 0.99
CA SER A 152 -31.67 12.95 -0.08
C SER A 152 -30.95 14.21 0.43
N ASP A 153 -30.13 14.07 1.47
CA ASP A 153 -29.36 15.17 2.03
C ASP A 153 -28.21 15.55 1.09
N LYS A 154 -28.47 16.61 0.31
CA LYS A 154 -27.42 17.39 -0.35
C LYS A 154 -26.44 17.90 0.72
N PRO A 155 -25.13 18.04 0.42
CA PRO A 155 -24.26 18.86 1.26
C PRO A 155 -24.88 20.26 1.39
N LYS A 156 -25.05 20.74 2.62
CA LYS A 156 -25.79 21.99 2.92
C LYS A 156 -24.98 23.23 2.52
N GLY A 157 -25.02 23.57 1.23
CA GLY A 157 -24.42 24.78 0.67
C GLY A 157 -25.03 25.13 -0.68
N ASN A 158 -24.80 26.37 -1.13
CA ASN A 158 -25.25 26.87 -2.43
C ASN A 158 -24.32 26.38 -3.56
N GLY A 159 -24.18 25.06 -3.69
CA GLY A 159 -23.38 24.44 -4.75
C GLY A 159 -24.03 24.58 -6.13
N PRO A 160 -23.25 24.39 -7.23
CA PRO A 160 -23.80 24.30 -8.58
C PRO A 160 -24.85 23.20 -8.73
N ASP A 161 -25.68 23.31 -9.75
CA ASP A 161 -26.52 22.20 -10.19
C ASP A 161 -25.66 21.18 -10.94
N TYR A 162 -25.03 20.27 -10.18
CA TYR A 162 -24.21 19.20 -10.73
C TYR A 162 -24.97 18.21 -11.62
N ALA A 163 -26.32 18.17 -11.59
CA ALA A 163 -27.08 17.40 -12.55
C ALA A 163 -27.06 18.11 -13.91
N ALA A 164 -27.39 19.40 -13.94
CA ALA A 164 -27.33 20.22 -15.16
C ALA A 164 -25.92 20.36 -15.75
N LEU A 165 -24.86 20.34 -14.92
CA LEU A 165 -23.47 20.38 -15.39
C LEU A 165 -22.97 19.04 -15.97
N LEU A 166 -23.56 17.91 -15.57
CA LEU A 166 -23.13 16.57 -15.96
C LEU A 166 -24.13 15.85 -16.90
N ASP A 167 -25.26 16.49 -17.22
CA ASP A 167 -26.29 16.01 -18.14
C ASP A 167 -25.75 15.43 -19.47
N PRO A 168 -24.72 16.01 -20.14
CA PRO A 168 -24.17 15.44 -21.38
C PRO A 168 -23.49 14.07 -21.22
N ILE A 169 -23.18 13.65 -19.99
CA ILE A 169 -22.57 12.36 -19.64
C ILE A 169 -23.59 11.44 -18.94
N LEU A 170 -24.39 11.99 -18.01
CA LEU A 170 -25.44 11.26 -17.30
C LEU A 170 -26.56 10.76 -18.22
N HIS A 171 -26.86 11.52 -19.27
CA HIS A 171 -27.87 11.19 -20.28
C HIS A 171 -27.23 11.10 -21.68
N TYR A 172 -26.06 10.47 -21.77
CA TYR A 172 -25.38 10.19 -23.04
C TYR A 172 -26.30 9.41 -24.00
N LYS A 173 -26.22 9.70 -25.30
CA LYS A 173 -27.15 9.15 -26.31
C LYS A 173 -26.39 8.36 -27.36
N LEU A 174 -26.63 7.05 -27.38
CA LEU A 174 -26.23 6.15 -28.46
C LEU A 174 -27.45 5.79 -29.31
N SER A 175 -27.23 5.40 -30.57
CA SER A 175 -28.28 4.72 -31.33
C SER A 175 -28.37 3.25 -30.91
N SER A 176 -29.50 2.58 -31.17
CA SER A 176 -29.60 1.14 -30.93
C SER A 176 -28.55 0.36 -31.73
N SER A 177 -28.26 0.79 -32.97
CA SER A 177 -27.21 0.19 -33.80
C SER A 177 -25.80 0.35 -33.23
N ASP A 178 -25.52 1.46 -32.51
CA ASP A 178 -24.25 1.63 -31.80
C ASP A 178 -24.17 0.71 -30.56
N ILE A 179 -25.27 0.56 -29.82
CA ILE A 179 -25.35 -0.33 -28.66
C ILE A 179 -25.16 -1.80 -29.10
N ASP A 180 -25.85 -2.22 -30.15
CA ASP A 180 -25.76 -3.57 -30.70
C ASP A 180 -24.34 -3.86 -31.20
N HIS A 181 -23.73 -2.95 -31.98
CA HIS A 181 -22.36 -3.15 -32.48
C HIS A 181 -21.28 -3.00 -31.40
N LEU A 182 -21.51 -2.24 -30.33
CA LEU A 182 -20.63 -2.20 -29.17
C LEU A 182 -20.65 -3.55 -28.42
N LYS A 183 -21.84 -4.15 -28.29
CA LYS A 183 -22.02 -5.50 -27.70
C LYS A 183 -21.41 -6.59 -28.58
N ASP A 184 -21.62 -6.55 -29.90
CA ASP A 184 -20.93 -7.42 -30.87
C ASP A 184 -19.40 -7.33 -30.72
N ALA A 185 -18.86 -6.11 -30.68
CA ALA A 185 -17.43 -5.84 -30.64
C ALA A 185 -16.79 -6.37 -29.36
N ILE A 186 -17.36 -6.04 -28.20
CA ILE A 186 -16.85 -6.47 -26.88
C ILE A 186 -17.02 -7.99 -26.71
N SER A 187 -18.12 -8.58 -27.16
CA SER A 187 -18.32 -10.04 -27.12
C SER A 187 -17.31 -10.78 -27.99
N SER A 188 -17.06 -10.30 -29.21
CA SER A 188 -16.07 -10.88 -30.12
C SER A 188 -14.65 -10.74 -29.57
N ALA A 189 -14.31 -9.59 -29.00
CA ALA A 189 -13.02 -9.34 -28.36
C ALA A 189 -12.83 -10.18 -27.08
N TYR A 190 -13.90 -10.44 -26.31
CA TYR A 190 -13.82 -11.33 -25.16
C TYR A 190 -13.44 -12.75 -25.58
N HIS A 191 -14.00 -13.26 -26.69
CA HIS A 191 -13.70 -14.59 -27.22
C HIS A 191 -12.45 -14.64 -28.12
N ASP A 192 -11.56 -13.65 -28.02
CA ASP A 192 -10.29 -13.53 -28.79
C ASP A 192 -10.46 -13.64 -30.31
N LYS A 193 -11.59 -13.10 -30.82
CA LYS A 193 -11.89 -13.03 -32.24
C LYS A 193 -11.64 -11.63 -32.80
N GLY A 194 -10.38 -11.23 -32.94
CA GLY A 194 -10.01 -9.88 -33.40
C GLY A 194 -10.74 -9.47 -34.68
N ASP A 195 -10.81 -10.36 -35.66
CA ASP A 195 -11.43 -10.12 -36.96
C ASP A 195 -12.96 -9.91 -36.90
N GLU A 196 -13.68 -10.58 -35.98
CA GLU A 196 -15.11 -10.34 -35.74
C GLU A 196 -15.31 -9.02 -34.98
N ALA A 197 -14.50 -8.76 -33.96
CA ALA A 197 -14.54 -7.50 -33.20
C ALA A 197 -14.30 -6.28 -34.11
N LYS A 198 -13.31 -6.37 -35.02
CA LYS A 198 -13.00 -5.33 -36.00
C LYS A 198 -14.20 -4.98 -36.87
N ARG A 199 -14.90 -5.98 -37.41
CA ARG A 199 -16.08 -5.78 -38.28
C ARG A 199 -17.27 -5.15 -37.55
N ALA A 200 -17.36 -5.30 -36.22
CA ALA A 200 -18.33 -4.59 -35.40
C ALA A 200 -17.88 -3.14 -35.11
N ILE A 201 -16.62 -2.95 -34.71
CA ILE A 201 -15.98 -1.64 -34.45
C ILE A 201 -16.03 -0.71 -35.68
N GLU A 202 -15.91 -1.27 -36.89
CA GLU A 202 -16.02 -0.53 -38.15
C GLU A 202 -17.43 0.01 -38.44
N ARG A 203 -18.48 -0.53 -37.79
CA ARG A 203 -19.87 -0.09 -37.95
C ARG A 203 -20.31 0.97 -36.92
N LEU A 204 -19.57 1.15 -35.83
CA LEU A 204 -19.86 2.16 -34.81
C LEU A 204 -19.79 3.58 -35.40
N GLN A 205 -20.84 4.36 -35.17
CA GLN A 205 -20.99 5.74 -35.62
C GLN A 205 -20.65 6.75 -34.52
N ASP A 206 -20.96 6.46 -33.26
CA ASP A 206 -20.48 7.28 -32.14
C ASP A 206 -18.96 7.08 -31.90
N PRO A 207 -18.15 8.15 -31.92
CA PRO A 207 -16.70 8.04 -31.75
C PRO A 207 -16.28 7.48 -30.39
N SER A 208 -17.00 7.79 -29.30
CA SER A 208 -16.64 7.35 -27.95
C SER A 208 -17.06 5.90 -27.70
N ALA A 209 -18.13 5.42 -28.32
CA ALA A 209 -18.44 3.98 -28.39
C ALA A 209 -17.34 3.22 -29.13
N LYS A 210 -16.83 3.80 -30.23
CA LYS A 210 -15.71 3.24 -30.99
C LYS A 210 -14.42 3.20 -30.18
N GLU A 211 -14.08 4.27 -29.46
CA GLU A 211 -12.93 4.33 -28.54
C GLU A 211 -13.05 3.27 -27.42
N LEU A 212 -14.24 3.10 -26.82
CA LEU A 212 -14.46 2.10 -25.76
C LEU A 212 -14.30 0.67 -26.28
N ALA A 213 -14.84 0.38 -27.46
CA ALA A 213 -14.71 -0.92 -28.11
C ALA A 213 -13.24 -1.21 -28.50
N LEU A 214 -12.50 -0.21 -28.99
CA LEU A 214 -11.07 -0.32 -29.30
C LEU A 214 -10.24 -0.60 -28.05
N TRP A 215 -10.43 0.12 -26.94
CA TRP A 215 -9.74 -0.14 -25.67
C TRP A 215 -9.99 -1.55 -25.11
N TYR A 216 -11.21 -2.07 -25.26
CA TYR A 216 -11.51 -3.45 -24.83
C TYR A 216 -10.82 -4.45 -25.77
N ALA A 217 -10.93 -4.24 -27.09
CA ALA A 217 -10.38 -5.14 -28.10
C ALA A 217 -8.84 -5.08 -28.23
N TYR A 218 -8.19 -3.99 -27.84
CA TYR A 218 -6.73 -3.89 -27.84
C TYR A 218 -6.07 -4.60 -26.63
N ARG A 219 -6.87 -5.10 -25.68
CA ARG A 219 -6.44 -5.92 -24.54
C ARG A 219 -6.89 -7.40 -24.65
N SER A 220 -7.14 -7.89 -25.87
CA SER A 220 -7.35 -9.31 -26.15
C SER A 220 -6.03 -10.04 -26.46
N ASP A 221 -6.03 -11.38 -26.52
CA ASP A 221 -4.88 -12.18 -26.97
C ASP A 221 -4.65 -12.02 -28.48
N ASP A 222 -5.73 -11.79 -29.24
CA ASP A 222 -5.71 -11.37 -30.64
C ASP A 222 -6.37 -9.98 -30.81
N PRO A 223 -5.61 -8.88 -30.65
CA PRO A 223 -6.14 -7.54 -30.82
C PRO A 223 -6.27 -7.19 -32.33
N PRO A 224 -7.33 -6.48 -32.77
CA PRO A 224 -7.64 -6.22 -34.18
C PRO A 224 -6.75 -5.17 -34.87
N ALA A 225 -5.51 -5.01 -34.42
CA ALA A 225 -4.58 -3.97 -34.84
C ALA A 225 -3.11 -4.42 -34.78
N ASP A 226 -2.24 -3.69 -35.45
CA ASP A 226 -0.78 -3.78 -35.27
C ASP A 226 -0.33 -3.07 -33.99
N ALA A 227 0.92 -3.31 -33.59
CA ALA A 227 1.50 -2.77 -32.37
C ALA A 227 1.52 -1.23 -32.34
N ARG A 228 1.83 -0.59 -33.47
CA ARG A 228 1.92 0.87 -33.57
C ARG A 228 0.56 1.54 -33.39
N THR A 229 -0.50 0.92 -33.88
CA THR A 229 -1.86 1.40 -33.76
C THR A 229 -2.38 1.27 -32.32
N ILE A 230 -2.05 0.17 -31.64
CA ILE A 230 -2.34 -0.01 -30.20
C ILE A 230 -1.58 1.04 -29.36
N GLU A 231 -0.31 1.27 -29.66
CA GLU A 231 0.52 2.24 -28.93
C GLU A 231 0.09 3.68 -29.18
N ALA A 232 -0.20 4.07 -30.42
CA ALA A 232 -0.74 5.38 -30.74
C ALA A 232 -2.10 5.63 -30.07
N PHE A 233 -2.91 4.58 -29.86
CA PHE A 233 -4.12 4.67 -29.03
C PHE A 233 -3.76 4.91 -27.56
N ARG A 234 -2.82 4.15 -26.98
CA ARG A 234 -2.34 4.33 -25.60
C ARG A 234 -1.84 5.77 -25.34
N GLU A 235 -0.98 6.29 -26.22
CA GLU A 235 -0.40 7.64 -26.11
C GLU A 235 -1.45 8.76 -26.23
N SER A 236 -2.47 8.59 -27.07
CA SER A 236 -3.55 9.58 -27.24
C SER A 236 -4.62 9.54 -26.15
N HIS A 237 -4.61 8.51 -25.29
CA HIS A 237 -5.65 8.26 -24.28
C HIS A 237 -5.10 8.20 -22.82
N PRO A 238 -4.24 9.14 -22.36
CA PRO A 238 -3.46 9.03 -21.10
C PRO A 238 -4.27 9.06 -19.79
N HIS A 239 -5.59 9.21 -19.86
CA HIS A 239 -6.50 9.13 -18.70
C HIS A 239 -7.34 7.84 -18.66
N TRP A 240 -7.10 6.90 -19.58
CA TRP A 240 -7.82 5.63 -19.64
C TRP A 240 -7.20 4.63 -18.65
N PRO A 241 -7.98 3.66 -18.14
CA PRO A 241 -7.42 2.55 -17.37
C PRO A 241 -6.57 1.64 -18.27
N SER A 242 -5.62 0.91 -17.66
CA SER A 242 -4.87 -0.17 -18.34
C SER A 242 -4.00 0.26 -19.52
N LEU A 243 -3.30 1.39 -19.40
CA LEU A 243 -2.28 1.77 -20.39
C LEU A 243 -1.16 0.71 -20.47
N ASP A 244 -0.76 0.14 -19.34
CA ASP A 244 0.32 -0.85 -19.28
C ASP A 244 -0.11 -2.19 -19.93
N ASP A 245 -1.38 -2.59 -19.79
CA ASP A 245 -1.94 -3.74 -20.52
C ASP A 245 -1.95 -3.48 -22.04
N LEU A 246 -2.23 -2.25 -22.49
CA LEU A 246 -2.17 -1.87 -23.90
C LEU A 246 -0.73 -1.90 -24.45
N ARG A 247 0.24 -1.38 -23.68
CA ARG A 247 1.67 -1.45 -24.03
C ARG A 247 2.14 -2.89 -24.11
N ALA A 248 1.75 -3.73 -23.15
CA ALA A 248 2.01 -5.16 -23.17
C ALA A 248 1.39 -5.86 -24.37
N ALA A 249 0.15 -5.53 -24.75
CA ALA A 249 -0.50 -6.07 -25.94
C ALA A 249 0.21 -5.65 -27.25
N ALA A 250 0.66 -4.40 -27.36
CA ALA A 250 1.44 -3.91 -28.49
C ALA A 250 2.79 -4.66 -28.62
N GLU A 251 3.56 -4.72 -27.54
CA GLU A 251 4.84 -5.45 -27.51
C GLU A 251 4.68 -6.95 -27.75
N ARG A 252 3.58 -7.55 -27.26
CA ARG A 252 3.20 -8.93 -27.53
C ARG A 252 2.88 -9.16 -29.01
N LYS A 253 2.15 -8.25 -29.66
CA LYS A 253 1.81 -8.35 -31.08
C LYS A 253 3.07 -8.32 -31.96
N LEU A 254 4.07 -7.48 -31.65
CA LEU A 254 5.37 -7.48 -32.35
C LEU A 254 6.05 -8.86 -32.35
N PHE A 255 6.14 -9.51 -31.18
CA PHE A 255 6.84 -10.79 -31.05
C PHE A 255 6.03 -11.98 -31.59
N MET A 256 4.71 -11.98 -31.37
CA MET A 256 3.83 -13.07 -31.78
C MET A 256 3.47 -13.06 -33.28
N ALA A 257 3.42 -11.88 -33.91
CA ALA A 257 3.15 -11.73 -35.34
C ALA A 257 4.43 -11.71 -36.22
N GLU A 258 5.61 -11.92 -35.61
CA GLU A 258 6.92 -11.91 -36.27
C GLU A 258 7.20 -10.63 -37.08
N ALA A 259 6.93 -9.47 -36.45
CA ALA A 259 7.15 -8.15 -37.03
C ALA A 259 8.59 -7.95 -37.52
N ASP A 260 8.76 -7.25 -38.65
CA ASP A 260 10.08 -7.13 -39.30
C ASP A 260 11.05 -6.27 -38.48
N ALA A 261 12.36 -6.48 -38.67
CA ALA A 261 13.39 -5.81 -37.87
C ALA A 261 13.31 -4.28 -37.93
N ASN A 262 12.89 -3.70 -39.07
CA ASN A 262 12.66 -2.26 -39.20
C ASN A 262 11.41 -1.81 -38.46
N GLU A 263 10.34 -2.62 -38.45
CA GLU A 263 9.13 -2.32 -37.69
C GLU A 263 9.45 -2.22 -36.19
N VAL A 264 10.10 -3.26 -35.66
CA VAL A 264 10.47 -3.41 -34.24
C VAL A 264 11.45 -2.32 -33.79
N THR A 265 12.53 -2.08 -34.53
CA THR A 265 13.52 -1.04 -34.16
C THR A 265 12.97 0.38 -34.25
N ALA A 266 11.96 0.63 -35.08
CA ALA A 266 11.27 1.92 -35.13
C ALA A 266 10.23 2.07 -34.01
N PHE A 267 9.61 0.98 -33.53
CA PHE A 267 8.75 0.99 -32.33
C PHE A 267 9.57 1.31 -31.07
N PHE A 268 10.69 0.62 -30.86
CA PHE A 268 11.63 0.87 -29.74
C PHE A 268 12.66 1.96 -30.04
N LYS A 269 12.36 2.91 -30.94
CA LYS A 269 13.26 4.03 -31.29
C LYS A 269 13.33 5.05 -30.15
N ASP A 270 12.17 5.42 -29.61
CA ASP A 270 12.00 6.49 -28.63
C ASP A 270 11.50 5.97 -27.26
N SER A 271 11.34 4.64 -27.11
CA SER A 271 10.96 3.95 -25.88
C SER A 271 11.73 2.63 -25.72
N ALA A 272 11.96 2.19 -24.48
CA ALA A 272 12.54 0.88 -24.19
C ALA A 272 11.45 -0.22 -24.16
N PRO A 273 11.77 -1.51 -24.38
CA PRO A 273 10.82 -2.60 -24.16
C PRO A 273 10.52 -2.80 -22.67
N GLU A 274 9.24 -2.73 -22.33
CA GLU A 274 8.71 -2.81 -20.95
C GLU A 274 8.34 -4.23 -20.55
N THR A 275 8.18 -5.15 -21.51
CA THR A 275 7.82 -6.56 -21.28
C THR A 275 8.86 -7.55 -21.81
N GLY A 276 8.77 -8.80 -21.32
CA GLY A 276 9.55 -9.91 -21.86
C GLY A 276 9.25 -10.18 -23.34
N ALA A 277 8.02 -9.94 -23.81
CA ALA A 277 7.67 -10.08 -25.22
C ALA A 277 8.32 -8.99 -26.09
N GLY A 278 8.31 -7.72 -25.65
CA GLY A 278 9.00 -6.63 -26.35
C GLY A 278 10.51 -6.81 -26.39
N LYS A 279 11.11 -7.25 -25.28
CA LYS A 279 12.52 -7.65 -25.23
C LYS A 279 12.82 -8.80 -26.20
N ALA A 280 11.94 -9.79 -26.32
CA ALA A 280 12.08 -10.88 -27.30
C ALA A 280 11.92 -10.43 -28.76
N ALA A 281 10.96 -9.55 -29.08
CA ALA A 281 10.85 -8.95 -30.42
C ALA A 281 12.13 -8.21 -30.81
N LEU A 282 12.69 -7.42 -29.89
CA LEU A 282 13.94 -6.69 -30.13
C LEU A 282 15.14 -7.65 -30.25
N ALA A 283 15.13 -8.80 -29.59
CA ALA A 283 16.10 -9.88 -29.81
C ALA A 283 15.99 -10.49 -31.22
N THR A 284 14.78 -10.66 -31.77
CA THR A 284 14.56 -11.08 -33.16
C THR A 284 15.15 -10.06 -34.13
N ALA A 285 14.84 -8.77 -33.94
CA ALA A 285 15.37 -7.69 -34.79
C ALA A 285 16.91 -7.63 -34.78
N TYR A 286 17.53 -7.72 -33.61
CA TYR A 286 19.00 -7.78 -33.49
C TYR A 286 19.61 -9.04 -34.12
N THR A 287 18.93 -10.19 -34.02
CA THR A 287 19.37 -11.44 -34.68
C THR A 287 19.36 -11.28 -36.20
N THR A 288 18.32 -10.69 -36.76
CA THR A 288 18.17 -10.45 -38.22
C THR A 288 19.25 -9.53 -38.79
N VAL A 289 19.69 -8.50 -38.05
CA VAL A 289 20.82 -7.63 -38.46
C VAL A 289 22.20 -8.17 -38.05
N GLY A 290 22.26 -9.37 -37.45
CA GLY A 290 23.50 -10.07 -37.09
C GLY A 290 24.13 -9.69 -35.74
N ASP A 291 23.49 -8.82 -34.95
CA ASP A 291 23.97 -8.40 -33.63
C ASP A 291 23.61 -9.43 -32.55
N LYS A 292 24.35 -10.54 -32.56
CA LYS A 292 24.11 -11.69 -31.66
C LYS A 292 24.28 -11.35 -30.18
N GLU A 293 25.14 -10.39 -29.84
CA GLU A 293 25.37 -10.01 -28.44
C GLU A 293 24.19 -9.19 -27.91
N LYS A 294 23.68 -8.19 -28.66
CA LYS A 294 22.45 -7.51 -28.25
C LYS A 294 21.24 -8.45 -28.23
N ALA A 295 21.10 -9.34 -29.21
CA ALA A 295 20.04 -10.33 -29.22
C ALA A 295 20.08 -11.22 -27.97
N LYS A 296 21.27 -11.72 -27.61
CA LYS A 296 21.46 -12.52 -26.39
C LYS A 296 21.17 -11.72 -25.11
N LEU A 297 21.60 -10.47 -25.01
CA LEU A 297 21.30 -9.61 -23.86
C LEU A 297 19.79 -9.41 -23.69
N MET A 298 19.09 -9.06 -24.78
CA MET A 298 17.64 -8.83 -24.75
C MET A 298 16.87 -10.10 -24.35
N VAL A 299 17.18 -11.27 -24.91
CA VAL A 299 16.42 -12.49 -24.56
C VAL A 299 16.78 -13.06 -23.18
N ARG A 300 18.03 -12.93 -22.71
CA ARG A 300 18.36 -13.27 -21.30
C ARG A 300 17.56 -12.39 -20.34
N SER A 301 17.43 -11.11 -20.66
CA SER A 301 16.67 -10.14 -19.88
C SER A 301 15.15 -10.41 -19.93
N ALA A 302 14.61 -10.74 -21.10
CA ALA A 302 13.22 -11.21 -21.26
C ALA A 302 12.91 -12.46 -20.40
N TRP A 303 13.83 -13.42 -20.37
CA TRP A 303 13.64 -14.70 -19.70
C TRP A 303 13.73 -14.63 -18.17
N ARG A 304 14.63 -13.77 -17.66
CA ARG A 304 15.00 -13.71 -16.23
C ARG A 304 14.23 -12.68 -15.42
N GLU A 305 13.78 -11.59 -16.04
CA GLU A 305 13.28 -10.40 -15.33
C GLU A 305 11.76 -10.19 -15.51
N HIS A 306 11.09 -10.97 -16.37
CA HIS A 306 9.68 -10.73 -16.73
C HIS A 306 8.79 -11.97 -16.56
N PRO A 307 7.55 -11.78 -16.08
CA PRO A 307 6.50 -12.78 -16.23
C PRO A 307 6.15 -12.95 -17.71
N LEU A 308 6.00 -14.18 -18.17
CA LEU A 308 5.64 -14.51 -19.55
C LEU A 308 4.31 -15.26 -19.55
N ASP A 309 3.45 -15.03 -20.55
CA ASP A 309 2.39 -16.01 -20.81
C ASP A 309 3.00 -17.27 -21.46
N LYS A 310 2.31 -18.40 -21.31
CA LYS A 310 2.79 -19.70 -21.80
C LYS A 310 3.17 -19.69 -23.30
N LYS A 311 2.42 -18.98 -24.16
CA LYS A 311 2.68 -18.91 -25.60
C LYS A 311 3.97 -18.11 -25.88
N VAL A 312 4.20 -17.04 -25.12
CA VAL A 312 5.45 -16.25 -25.17
C VAL A 312 6.64 -17.07 -24.64
N GLU A 313 6.50 -17.78 -23.53
CA GLU A 313 7.52 -18.70 -23.01
C GLU A 313 7.90 -19.78 -24.03
N GLU A 314 6.91 -20.46 -24.62
CA GLU A 314 7.11 -21.51 -25.62
C GLU A 314 7.81 -20.96 -26.88
N LYS A 315 7.45 -19.75 -27.36
CA LYS A 315 8.14 -19.12 -28.51
C LYS A 315 9.57 -18.68 -28.18
N ILE A 316 9.83 -18.11 -27.00
CA ILE A 316 11.21 -17.76 -26.59
C ILE A 316 12.10 -19.00 -26.52
N LEU A 317 11.59 -20.13 -26.01
CA LEU A 317 12.33 -21.40 -26.00
C LEU A 317 12.58 -21.93 -27.42
N ALA A 318 11.61 -21.84 -28.33
CA ALA A 318 11.74 -22.28 -29.71
C ALA A 318 12.76 -21.45 -30.50
N ASP A 319 12.63 -20.12 -30.46
CA ASP A 319 13.47 -19.19 -31.22
C ASP A 319 14.89 -19.08 -30.63
N PHE A 320 14.98 -18.99 -29.30
CA PHE A 320 16.18 -18.53 -28.59
C PHE A 320 16.70 -19.46 -27.50
N GLY A 321 16.10 -20.64 -27.26
CA GLY A 321 16.52 -21.55 -26.18
C GLY A 321 18.01 -21.94 -26.20
N LYS A 322 18.66 -21.88 -27.37
CA LYS A 322 20.12 -22.11 -27.54
C LYS A 322 21.01 -20.93 -27.12
N LEU A 323 20.44 -19.76 -26.84
CA LEU A 323 21.15 -18.58 -26.31
C LEU A 323 21.03 -18.46 -24.79
N LEU A 324 20.02 -19.11 -24.21
CA LEU A 324 19.82 -19.29 -22.78
C LEU A 324 20.71 -20.42 -22.25
N SER A 325 20.94 -20.43 -20.94
CA SER A 325 21.80 -21.38 -20.24
C SER A 325 21.18 -21.84 -18.92
N ASP A 326 21.74 -22.86 -18.28
CA ASP A 326 21.33 -23.27 -16.93
C ASP A 326 21.32 -22.10 -15.92
N GLU A 327 22.19 -21.09 -16.09
CA GLU A 327 22.21 -19.89 -15.25
C GLU A 327 20.93 -19.05 -15.44
N ASP A 328 20.45 -18.95 -16.68
CA ASP A 328 19.23 -18.22 -17.03
C ASP A 328 17.97 -18.97 -16.60
N HIS A 329 17.96 -20.30 -16.73
CA HIS A 329 16.88 -21.13 -16.22
C HIS A 329 16.82 -21.09 -14.67
N ARG A 330 17.96 -21.14 -13.96
CA ARG A 330 17.96 -20.94 -12.48
C ARG A 330 17.48 -19.55 -12.08
N ALA A 331 17.97 -18.49 -12.74
CA ALA A 331 17.52 -17.13 -12.43
C ALA A 331 16.03 -16.88 -12.71
N ARG A 332 15.45 -17.53 -13.73
CA ARG A 332 13.98 -17.53 -13.95
C ARG A 332 13.24 -18.30 -12.85
N ILE A 333 13.76 -19.44 -12.39
CA ILE A 333 13.19 -20.15 -11.22
C ILE A 333 13.19 -19.23 -10.00
N ASP A 334 14.27 -18.46 -9.75
CA ASP A 334 14.32 -17.53 -8.63
C ASP A 334 13.24 -16.43 -8.73
N MET A 335 13.09 -15.81 -9.91
CA MET A 335 12.03 -14.83 -10.19
C MET A 335 10.60 -15.41 -9.97
N LEU A 336 10.39 -16.71 -10.18
CA LEU A 336 9.11 -17.39 -9.99
C LEU A 336 8.87 -17.95 -8.56
N MET A 337 9.94 -18.12 -7.77
CA MET A 337 9.91 -18.77 -6.44
C MET A 337 10.25 -17.81 -5.28
N TYR A 338 10.59 -16.56 -5.58
CA TYR A 338 10.71 -15.50 -4.58
C TYR A 338 9.32 -14.96 -4.13
N PRO A 339 8.34 -14.70 -5.01
CA PRO A 339 6.96 -14.42 -4.57
C PRO A 339 6.33 -15.66 -3.89
N ASP A 340 5.60 -15.50 -2.79
CA ASP A 340 4.84 -16.59 -2.13
C ASP A 340 3.53 -16.95 -2.86
N ASP A 341 3.55 -16.91 -4.20
CA ASP A 341 2.40 -17.09 -5.07
C ASP A 341 2.35 -18.53 -5.59
N SER A 342 1.27 -19.26 -5.31
CA SER A 342 1.10 -20.65 -5.75
C SER A 342 0.81 -20.80 -7.25
N THR A 343 0.39 -19.73 -7.95
CA THR A 343 0.05 -19.76 -9.38
C THR A 343 1.28 -19.84 -10.28
N LEU A 344 2.40 -19.24 -9.88
CA LEU A 344 3.68 -19.26 -10.59
C LEU A 344 4.38 -20.63 -10.56
N VAL A 345 3.94 -21.52 -9.66
CA VAL A 345 4.61 -22.81 -9.43
C VAL A 345 4.54 -23.72 -10.66
N ASP A 346 3.42 -23.71 -11.40
CA ASP A 346 3.26 -24.54 -12.59
C ASP A 346 4.10 -24.04 -13.78
N GLU A 347 4.70 -22.83 -13.67
CA GLU A 347 5.74 -22.32 -14.56
C GLU A 347 7.13 -22.77 -14.11
N ALA A 348 7.42 -22.70 -12.82
CA ALA A 348 8.65 -23.26 -12.26
C ALA A 348 8.75 -24.79 -12.52
N GLU A 349 7.64 -25.53 -12.44
CA GLU A 349 7.56 -26.96 -12.80
C GLU A 349 7.78 -27.23 -14.31
N ARG A 350 7.66 -26.22 -15.20
CA ARG A 350 8.08 -26.31 -16.62
C ARG A 350 9.56 -25.99 -16.76
N VAL A 351 10.00 -24.84 -16.24
CA VAL A 351 11.39 -24.37 -16.36
C VAL A 351 12.39 -25.33 -15.69
N ALA A 352 12.00 -26.00 -14.59
CA ALA A 352 12.82 -27.00 -13.92
C ALA A 352 13.23 -28.17 -14.85
N LYS A 353 12.36 -28.57 -15.79
CA LYS A 353 12.62 -29.66 -16.73
C LYS A 353 13.71 -29.33 -17.77
N LEU A 354 14.14 -28.07 -17.84
CA LEU A 354 15.27 -27.60 -18.65
C LEU A 354 16.61 -27.69 -17.89
N LEU A 355 16.60 -28.03 -16.60
CA LEU A 355 17.76 -28.10 -15.73
C LEU A 355 18.14 -29.56 -15.37
N PRO A 356 19.41 -29.85 -15.01
CA PRO A 356 19.83 -31.18 -14.57
C PRO A 356 19.13 -31.66 -13.29
N ASP A 357 18.98 -32.97 -13.11
CA ASP A 357 18.29 -33.63 -11.98
C ASP A 357 18.67 -33.11 -10.58
N LYS A 358 19.95 -32.73 -10.40
CA LYS A 358 20.47 -32.17 -9.13
C LYS A 358 19.81 -30.84 -8.76
N ASP A 359 19.46 -30.04 -9.76
CA ASP A 359 18.82 -28.75 -9.62
C ASP A 359 17.30 -28.95 -9.51
N GLN A 360 16.72 -29.86 -10.30
CA GLN A 360 15.31 -30.25 -10.19
C GLN A 360 14.91 -30.65 -8.75
N LYS A 361 15.76 -31.43 -8.04
CA LYS A 361 15.52 -31.81 -6.64
C LYS A 361 15.48 -30.63 -5.66
N LYS A 362 16.32 -29.60 -5.86
CA LYS A 362 16.24 -28.36 -5.07
C LYS A 362 14.94 -27.64 -5.34
N ILE A 363 14.54 -27.57 -6.61
CA ILE A 363 13.32 -26.88 -7.05
C ILE A 363 12.08 -27.60 -6.50
N GLU A 364 12.05 -28.94 -6.50
CA GLU A 364 11.01 -29.73 -5.85
C GLU A 364 10.86 -29.38 -4.35
N ALA A 365 11.98 -29.21 -3.63
CA ALA A 365 11.96 -28.81 -2.23
C ALA A 365 11.43 -27.37 -2.04
N ARG A 366 11.85 -26.41 -2.88
CA ARG A 366 11.34 -25.02 -2.88
C ARG A 366 9.83 -24.96 -3.16
N ILE A 367 9.40 -25.69 -4.19
CA ILE A 367 7.98 -25.88 -4.56
C ILE A 367 7.19 -26.48 -3.40
N ALA A 368 7.77 -27.42 -2.64
CA ALA A 368 7.10 -28.00 -1.48
C ALA A 368 6.89 -26.98 -0.35
N VAL A 369 7.80 -26.01 -0.15
CA VAL A 369 7.59 -24.88 0.79
C VAL A 369 6.45 -23.98 0.31
N GLN A 370 6.45 -23.61 -0.97
CA GLN A 370 5.49 -22.67 -1.55
C GLN A 370 4.07 -23.25 -1.67
N LYS A 371 3.93 -24.50 -2.14
CA LYS A 371 2.69 -25.29 -2.07
C LYS A 371 2.42 -25.86 -0.65
N ARG A 372 3.14 -25.39 0.39
CA ARG A 372 2.98 -25.70 1.83
C ARG A 372 2.78 -27.19 2.16
N ARG A 373 3.50 -28.07 1.45
CA ARG A 373 3.39 -29.53 1.56
C ARG A 373 4.01 -30.03 2.87
N SER A 374 3.37 -31.00 3.51
CA SER A 374 3.84 -31.59 4.79
C SER A 374 5.20 -32.29 4.70
N ASN A 375 5.66 -32.65 3.49
CA ASN A 375 6.99 -33.23 3.25
C ASN A 375 8.09 -32.19 2.96
N ALA A 376 7.81 -30.88 2.99
CA ALA A 376 8.78 -29.83 2.60
C ALA A 376 10.08 -29.90 3.41
N GLY A 377 10.00 -30.01 4.74
CA GLY A 377 11.19 -30.18 5.61
C GLY A 377 12.03 -31.39 5.21
N LYS A 378 11.40 -32.56 5.03
CA LYS A 378 12.08 -33.78 4.57
C LYS A 378 12.75 -33.64 3.19
N LEU A 379 12.19 -32.85 2.28
CA LEU A 379 12.80 -32.59 0.97
C LEU A 379 14.00 -31.63 1.09
N LEU A 380 13.91 -30.60 1.92
CA LEU A 380 15.01 -29.67 2.19
C LEU A 380 16.17 -30.36 2.95
N ASP A 381 15.85 -31.17 3.96
CA ASP A 381 16.80 -31.93 4.77
C ASP A 381 17.44 -33.13 4.04
N ALA A 382 16.97 -33.44 2.82
CA ALA A 382 17.57 -34.43 1.92
C ALA A 382 18.57 -33.83 0.92
N LEU A 383 18.79 -32.50 0.96
CA LEU A 383 19.80 -31.81 0.16
C LEU A 383 21.16 -31.81 0.92
N PRO A 384 22.31 -31.62 0.23
CA PRO A 384 23.60 -31.52 0.89
C PRO A 384 23.70 -30.32 1.84
N ASP A 385 24.41 -30.47 2.96
CA ASP A 385 24.61 -29.46 4.01
C ASP A 385 25.08 -28.08 3.52
N ASP A 386 25.75 -28.03 2.37
CA ASP A 386 26.28 -26.81 1.75
C ASP A 386 25.43 -26.26 0.59
N ALA A 387 24.21 -26.78 0.40
CA ALA A 387 23.31 -26.37 -0.68
C ALA A 387 22.85 -24.91 -0.55
N ASP A 388 22.36 -24.50 0.62
CA ASP A 388 21.85 -23.14 0.88
C ASP A 388 22.94 -22.08 0.68
N ALA A 389 24.17 -22.34 1.14
CA ALA A 389 25.31 -21.43 0.98
C ALA A 389 25.72 -21.20 -0.49
N LYS A 390 25.34 -22.13 -1.39
CA LYS A 390 25.60 -22.09 -2.83
C LYS A 390 24.40 -21.58 -3.66
N ASP A 391 23.24 -21.41 -3.04
CA ASP A 391 21.96 -21.23 -3.74
C ASP A 391 21.04 -20.31 -2.93
N VAL A 392 21.08 -19.01 -3.26
CA VAL A 392 20.34 -17.99 -2.48
C VAL A 392 18.83 -18.14 -2.59
N GLY A 393 18.33 -18.68 -3.71
CA GLY A 393 16.92 -18.97 -3.90
C GLY A 393 16.45 -20.12 -3.00
N LEU A 394 17.25 -21.17 -2.86
CA LEU A 394 17.01 -22.22 -1.87
C LEU A 394 17.07 -21.68 -0.44
N LEU A 395 18.09 -20.87 -0.11
CA LEU A 395 18.23 -20.21 1.20
C LEU A 395 17.01 -19.36 1.56
N PHE A 396 16.47 -18.59 0.59
CA PHE A 396 15.24 -17.81 0.76
C PHE A 396 14.05 -18.68 1.16
N ASN A 397 13.77 -19.75 0.40
CA ASN A 397 12.66 -20.65 0.73
C ASN A 397 12.94 -21.50 2.00
N ARG A 398 14.21 -21.78 2.35
CA ARG A 398 14.59 -22.39 3.65
C ARG A 398 14.25 -21.46 4.81
N ILE A 399 14.59 -20.17 4.74
CA ILE A 399 14.22 -19.17 5.75
C ILE A 399 12.70 -19.09 5.90
N GLN A 400 11.97 -18.98 4.78
CA GLN A 400 10.51 -19.00 4.78
C GLN A 400 9.95 -20.25 5.45
N TYR A 401 10.48 -21.44 5.15
CA TYR A 401 10.06 -22.69 5.76
C TYR A 401 10.25 -22.68 7.28
N LEU A 402 11.44 -22.34 7.76
CA LEU A 402 11.78 -22.30 9.19
C LEU A 402 10.86 -21.34 9.95
N ARG A 403 10.70 -20.11 9.44
CA ARG A 403 9.82 -19.08 10.00
C ARG A 403 8.34 -19.48 10.03
N ARG A 404 7.89 -20.32 9.10
CA ARG A 404 6.51 -20.83 9.02
C ARG A 404 6.25 -22.07 9.91
N ASN A 405 7.30 -22.60 10.54
CA ASN A 405 7.25 -23.80 11.39
C ASN A 405 7.89 -23.52 12.78
N ASP A 406 7.73 -22.29 13.27
CA ASP A 406 8.15 -21.81 14.60
C ASP A 406 9.65 -22.00 14.96
N LYS A 407 10.50 -22.21 13.94
CA LYS A 407 11.97 -22.36 14.07
C LYS A 407 12.67 -21.01 13.92
N GLU A 408 12.29 -20.06 14.77
CA GLU A 408 12.66 -18.64 14.62
C GLU A 408 14.17 -18.39 14.75
N ASP A 409 14.86 -19.06 15.67
CA ASP A 409 16.33 -18.95 15.84
C ASP A 409 17.09 -19.47 14.60
N GLU A 410 16.64 -20.58 14.00
CA GLU A 410 17.21 -21.13 12.77
C GLU A 410 17.00 -20.17 11.60
N ALA A 411 15.78 -19.61 11.48
CA ALA A 411 15.43 -18.63 10.45
C ALA A 411 16.27 -17.33 10.59
N LEU A 412 16.40 -16.81 11.81
CA LEU A 412 17.18 -15.60 12.10
C LEU A 412 18.67 -15.80 11.78
N LYS A 413 19.24 -16.93 12.21
CA LYS A 413 20.63 -17.31 11.92
C LYS A 413 20.90 -17.41 10.41
N LEU A 414 19.98 -17.98 9.64
CA LEU A 414 20.10 -18.03 8.19
C LEU A 414 19.92 -16.65 7.55
N MET A 415 18.95 -15.84 7.98
CA MET A 415 18.74 -14.47 7.49
C MET A 415 19.98 -13.58 7.73
N LEU A 416 20.64 -13.71 8.88
CA LEU A 416 21.89 -12.98 9.19
C LEU A 416 23.10 -13.44 8.35
N SER A 417 23.00 -14.58 7.66
CA SER A 417 24.01 -15.14 6.75
C SER A 417 23.77 -14.84 5.27
N VAL A 418 22.62 -14.23 4.92
CA VAL A 418 22.29 -13.80 3.56
C VAL A 418 23.36 -12.81 3.07
N PRO A 419 23.95 -13.02 1.86
CA PRO A 419 25.04 -12.17 1.37
C PRO A 419 24.54 -10.78 0.97
N ASP A 420 25.29 -9.74 1.32
CA ASP A 420 24.94 -8.33 1.06
C ASP A 420 25.18 -7.88 -0.41
N ASP A 421 25.36 -8.82 -1.35
CA ASP A 421 25.67 -8.55 -2.76
C ASP A 421 24.38 -8.56 -3.63
N PRO A 422 23.93 -7.40 -4.15
CA PRO A 422 22.73 -7.30 -5.00
C PRO A 422 22.78 -8.22 -6.22
N ALA A 423 23.96 -8.40 -6.83
CA ALA A 423 24.13 -9.20 -8.03
C ALA A 423 23.98 -10.71 -7.76
N ARG A 424 24.08 -11.13 -6.49
CA ARG A 424 23.75 -12.50 -6.05
C ARG A 424 22.28 -12.64 -5.69
N LEU A 425 21.69 -11.66 -4.98
CA LEU A 425 20.32 -11.74 -4.48
C LEU A 425 19.26 -11.63 -5.60
N GLY A 426 19.51 -10.79 -6.61
CA GLY A 426 18.58 -10.61 -7.74
C GLY A 426 17.40 -9.71 -7.40
N ASP A 427 16.29 -10.28 -6.94
CA ASP A 427 15.07 -9.54 -6.64
C ASP A 427 15.07 -8.99 -5.20
N LEU A 428 15.65 -7.79 -5.04
CA LEU A 428 15.73 -7.12 -3.74
C LEU A 428 14.36 -6.70 -3.20
N ASP A 429 13.35 -6.54 -4.07
CA ASP A 429 12.01 -6.14 -3.68
C ASP A 429 11.30 -7.31 -2.97
N GLN A 430 11.47 -8.55 -3.47
CA GLN A 430 11.02 -9.77 -2.79
C GLN A 430 11.89 -10.11 -1.56
N TRP A 431 13.21 -9.91 -1.61
CA TRP A 431 14.06 -10.06 -0.43
C TRP A 431 13.68 -9.08 0.69
N TRP A 432 13.20 -7.87 0.37
CA TRP A 432 12.64 -6.95 1.37
C TRP A 432 11.41 -7.54 2.06
N ILE A 433 10.47 -8.13 1.31
CA ILE A 433 9.25 -8.72 1.86
C ILE A 433 9.55 -9.80 2.91
N GLU A 434 10.60 -10.60 2.74
CA GLU A 434 11.02 -11.58 3.76
C GLU A 434 11.87 -10.96 4.87
N ARG A 435 12.78 -10.01 4.55
CA ARG A 435 13.58 -9.26 5.55
C ARG A 435 12.70 -8.51 6.54
N ARG A 436 11.66 -7.80 6.10
CA ARG A 436 10.77 -7.00 6.95
C ARG A 436 9.96 -7.81 7.96
N VAL A 437 9.78 -9.12 7.72
CA VAL A 437 9.13 -10.05 8.66
C VAL A 437 10.16 -10.60 9.65
N ASN A 438 11.33 -11.06 9.16
CA ASN A 438 12.41 -11.56 10.03
C ASN A 438 12.99 -10.46 10.94
N CYS A 439 12.99 -9.20 10.49
CA CYS A 439 13.35 -8.04 11.30
C CYS A 439 12.38 -7.84 12.49
N ARG A 440 11.06 -7.89 12.25
CA ARG A 440 10.05 -7.75 13.31
C ARG A 440 9.99 -8.98 14.24
N MET A 441 10.33 -10.16 13.73
CA MET A 441 10.59 -11.36 14.52
C MET A 441 11.78 -11.14 15.48
N ALA A 442 12.92 -10.65 14.99
CA ALA A 442 14.09 -10.33 15.80
C ALA A 442 13.79 -9.26 16.88
N LEU A 443 13.02 -8.21 16.56
CA LEU A 443 12.59 -7.22 17.57
C LEU A 443 11.80 -7.86 18.72
N ARG A 444 10.89 -8.79 18.43
CA ARG A 444 10.13 -9.52 19.46
C ARG A 444 11.01 -10.46 20.29
N LEU A 445 12.09 -10.99 19.71
CA LEU A 445 13.07 -11.83 20.41
C LEU A 445 14.07 -11.02 21.27
N GLY A 446 14.05 -9.69 21.20
CA GLY A 446 15.05 -8.82 21.86
C GLY A 446 16.36 -8.65 21.07
N GLU A 447 16.45 -9.25 19.88
CA GLU A 447 17.64 -9.29 19.02
C GLU A 447 17.76 -8.00 18.18
N TYR A 448 17.89 -6.85 18.86
CA TYR A 448 17.77 -5.52 18.24
C TYR A 448 18.90 -5.21 17.23
N GLU A 449 20.15 -5.60 17.52
CA GLU A 449 21.27 -5.48 16.58
C GLU A 449 21.06 -6.34 15.32
N ALA A 450 20.49 -7.53 15.48
CA ALA A 450 20.13 -8.40 14.35
C ALA A 450 19.01 -7.78 13.52
N ALA A 451 17.96 -7.28 14.16
CA ALA A 451 16.85 -6.58 13.51
C ALA A 451 17.35 -5.37 12.69
N TYR A 452 18.21 -4.53 13.29
CA TYR A 452 18.82 -3.41 12.60
C TYR A 452 19.65 -3.85 11.39
N LYS A 453 20.55 -4.85 11.54
CA LYS A 453 21.35 -5.38 10.42
C LYS A 453 20.48 -5.94 9.29
N ILE A 454 19.39 -6.63 9.62
CA ILE A 454 18.47 -7.21 8.63
C ILE A 454 17.74 -6.10 7.85
N ALA A 455 17.36 -5.02 8.55
CA ALA A 455 16.80 -3.83 7.93
C ALA A 455 17.83 -3.10 7.07
N SER A 456 18.93 -2.59 7.65
CA SER A 456 19.94 -1.75 6.97
C SER A 456 20.56 -2.41 5.74
N ASN A 457 20.65 -3.74 5.71
CA ASN A 457 21.24 -4.48 4.60
C ASN A 457 20.20 -4.84 3.52
N HIS A 458 19.16 -4.02 3.33
CA HIS A 458 18.14 -4.22 2.29
C HIS A 458 18.68 -4.06 0.86
N GLY A 459 19.73 -3.26 0.66
CA GLY A 459 20.31 -2.98 -0.66
C GLY A 459 19.45 -2.05 -1.53
N PRO A 460 19.81 -1.84 -2.80
CA PRO A 460 19.07 -1.00 -3.74
C PRO A 460 17.74 -1.64 -4.19
N ILE A 461 16.74 -1.58 -3.31
CA ILE A 461 15.32 -1.82 -3.62
C ILE A 461 14.90 -0.90 -4.79
N LYS A 462 14.07 -1.40 -5.70
CA LYS A 462 13.50 -0.63 -6.82
C LYS A 462 12.19 0.04 -6.41
N GLU A 463 11.33 -0.70 -5.70
CA GLU A 463 10.00 -0.21 -5.30
C GLU A 463 10.10 0.84 -4.20
N LYS A 464 9.69 2.07 -4.51
CA LYS A 464 9.84 3.22 -3.61
C LYS A 464 9.14 3.02 -2.26
N GLU A 465 7.96 2.39 -2.25
CA GLU A 465 7.24 2.10 -1.02
C GLU A 465 7.99 1.09 -0.13
N TYR A 466 8.69 0.13 -0.73
CA TYR A 466 9.50 -0.85 -0.01
C TYR A 466 10.80 -0.22 0.51
N LEU A 467 11.43 0.65 -0.28
CA LEU A 467 12.60 1.43 0.15
C LEU A 467 12.21 2.37 1.31
N ALA A 468 11.04 3.02 1.22
CA ALA A 468 10.51 3.84 2.31
C ALA A 468 10.15 3.02 3.56
N GLU A 469 9.65 1.79 3.44
CA GLU A 469 9.48 0.90 4.60
C GLU A 469 10.84 0.51 5.19
N ALA A 470 11.85 0.25 4.35
CA ALA A 470 13.14 -0.25 4.77
C ALA A 470 14.00 0.79 5.48
N GLU A 471 14.13 1.98 4.91
CA GLU A 471 14.79 3.13 5.54
C GLU A 471 14.04 3.54 6.82
N PHE A 472 12.70 3.54 6.81
CA PHE A 472 11.94 3.78 8.04
C PHE A 472 12.28 2.76 9.13
N LEU A 473 12.24 1.47 8.81
CA LEU A 473 12.44 0.39 9.79
C LEU A 473 13.88 0.41 10.34
N ALA A 474 14.88 0.60 9.49
CA ALA A 474 16.28 0.74 9.93
C ALA A 474 16.47 1.96 10.84
N GLY A 475 15.98 3.13 10.45
CA GLY A 475 16.06 4.36 11.24
C GLY A 475 15.33 4.27 12.58
N TRP A 476 14.13 3.70 12.60
CA TRP A 476 13.32 3.54 13.82
C TRP A 476 13.99 2.58 14.82
N ILE A 477 14.55 1.46 14.35
CA ILE A 477 15.28 0.52 15.22
C ILE A 477 16.54 1.15 15.80
N ALA A 478 17.34 1.83 14.96
CA ALA A 478 18.52 2.55 15.41
C ALA A 478 18.18 3.63 16.46
N LEU A 479 17.09 4.37 16.27
CA LEU A 479 16.68 5.44 17.18
C LEU A 479 16.10 4.91 18.51
N ARG A 480 15.22 3.90 18.46
CA ARG A 480 14.32 3.57 19.57
C ARG A 480 14.71 2.33 20.36
N PHE A 481 15.36 1.36 19.73
CA PHE A 481 15.80 0.13 20.39
C PHE A 481 17.30 0.14 20.70
N LEU A 482 18.12 0.66 19.77
CA LEU A 482 19.58 0.74 19.97
C LEU A 482 20.06 2.05 20.62
N GLY A 483 19.20 3.07 20.74
CA GLY A 483 19.55 4.37 21.33
C GLY A 483 20.60 5.17 20.53
N LYS A 484 20.67 4.95 19.21
CA LYS A 484 21.68 5.49 18.29
C LYS A 484 21.10 6.52 17.29
N PRO A 485 20.69 7.72 17.72
CA PRO A 485 20.12 8.71 16.81
C PRO A 485 21.06 9.14 15.67
N LYS A 486 22.39 9.01 15.84
CA LYS A 486 23.37 9.28 14.77
C LYS A 486 23.36 8.24 13.63
N GLU A 487 23.03 6.98 13.93
CA GLU A 487 22.84 5.94 12.91
C GLU A 487 21.42 6.04 12.30
N ALA A 488 20.43 6.51 13.07
CA ALA A 488 19.06 6.71 12.59
C ALA A 488 18.87 7.89 11.61
N LEU A 489 19.59 8.99 11.83
CA LEU A 489 19.43 10.22 11.03
C LEU A 489 19.57 10.03 9.50
N PRO A 490 20.62 9.35 8.96
CA PRO A 490 20.74 9.17 7.51
C PRO A 490 19.57 8.37 6.90
N HIS A 491 19.03 7.38 7.63
CA HIS A 491 17.88 6.59 7.19
C HIS A 491 16.63 7.48 7.05
N PHE A 492 16.29 8.29 8.05
CA PHE A 492 15.15 9.20 7.94
C PHE A 492 15.37 10.34 6.93
N ALA A 493 16.62 10.76 6.71
CA ALA A 493 16.96 11.71 5.65
C ALA A 493 16.78 11.11 4.25
N LEU A 494 17.16 9.83 4.05
CA LEU A 494 16.97 9.12 2.79
C LEU A 494 15.49 8.85 2.53
N LEU A 495 14.75 8.35 3.53
CA LEU A 495 13.28 8.22 3.53
C LEU A 495 12.59 9.51 3.06
N ARG A 496 13.06 10.67 3.54
CA ARG A 496 12.56 11.98 3.11
C ARG A 496 12.84 12.26 1.64
N THR A 497 14.04 11.96 1.14
CA THR A 497 14.39 12.16 -0.28
C THR A 497 13.75 11.16 -1.23
N THR A 498 13.28 10.01 -0.75
CA THR A 498 12.53 8.99 -1.52
C THR A 498 11.01 9.18 -1.47
N ALA A 499 10.51 10.17 -0.71
CA ALA A 499 9.08 10.39 -0.54
C ALA A 499 8.45 11.07 -1.77
N ASP A 500 7.68 10.30 -2.54
CA ASP A 500 6.83 10.81 -3.63
C ASP A 500 5.51 11.43 -3.11
N ASP A 501 5.18 11.19 -1.83
CA ASP A 501 3.91 11.55 -1.21
C ASP A 501 4.05 12.22 0.18
N SER A 502 3.02 12.98 0.56
CA SER A 502 2.98 13.77 1.79
C SER A 502 2.80 12.97 3.09
N LYS A 503 2.22 11.77 3.04
CA LYS A 503 2.13 10.86 4.20
C LYS A 503 3.55 10.40 4.54
N THR A 504 4.31 9.96 3.54
CA THR A 504 5.71 9.53 3.70
C THR A 504 6.62 10.71 4.08
N GLN A 505 6.47 11.89 3.44
CA GLN A 505 7.19 13.12 3.82
C GLN A 505 6.93 13.51 5.29
N SER A 506 5.67 13.56 5.73
CA SER A 506 5.32 13.96 7.10
C SER A 506 5.85 12.97 8.15
N ARG A 507 5.87 11.67 7.82
CA ARG A 507 6.52 10.62 8.64
C ARG A 507 8.02 10.84 8.74
N ALA A 508 8.69 11.07 7.62
CA ALA A 508 10.14 11.33 7.58
C ALA A 508 10.50 12.54 8.44
N GLU A 509 9.83 13.68 8.22
CA GLU A 509 10.04 14.90 8.99
C GLU A 509 9.75 14.69 10.49
N TYR A 510 8.65 14.03 10.87
CA TYR A 510 8.36 13.74 12.28
C TYR A 510 9.48 12.93 12.95
N TRP A 511 9.99 11.88 12.29
CA TRP A 511 11.04 11.04 12.85
C TRP A 511 12.43 11.67 12.80
N MET A 512 12.73 12.55 11.84
CA MET A 512 13.89 13.45 11.92
C MET A 512 13.79 14.39 13.13
N GLY A 513 12.60 14.90 13.44
CA GLY A 513 12.34 15.71 14.64
C GLY A 513 12.58 14.94 15.95
N ARG A 514 12.06 13.70 16.05
CA ARG A 514 12.35 12.78 17.16
C ARG A 514 13.83 12.44 17.29
N THR A 515 14.54 12.32 16.15
CA THR A 515 15.98 12.06 16.11
C THR A 515 16.80 13.24 16.61
N ALA A 516 16.46 14.46 16.17
CA ALA A 516 17.08 15.70 16.64
C ALA A 516 16.83 15.92 18.15
N GLN A 517 15.62 15.63 18.64
CA GLN A 517 15.31 15.65 20.08
C GLN A 517 16.19 14.68 20.87
N ALA A 518 16.42 13.46 20.36
CA ALA A 518 17.33 12.47 20.97
C ALA A 518 18.82 12.85 20.87
N LEU A 519 19.21 13.73 19.94
CA LEU A 519 20.54 14.34 19.88
C LEU A 519 20.71 15.56 20.81
N GLY A 520 19.61 16.04 21.43
CA GLY A 520 19.57 17.29 22.18
C GLY A 520 19.48 18.55 21.30
N ASP A 521 19.39 18.42 19.97
CA ASP A 521 19.21 19.56 19.07
C ASP A 521 17.75 20.00 19.03
N ARG A 522 17.40 20.86 19.98
CA ARG A 522 16.08 21.48 20.10
C ARG A 522 15.70 22.34 18.88
N ARG A 523 16.65 22.96 18.16
CA ARG A 523 16.33 23.85 17.03
C ARG A 523 15.93 23.02 15.82
N THR A 524 16.75 22.03 15.46
CA THR A 524 16.49 21.11 14.36
C THR A 524 15.23 20.27 14.62
N ALA A 525 14.97 19.87 15.87
CA ALA A 525 13.72 19.20 16.24
C ALA A 525 12.48 20.05 15.94
N ILE A 526 12.48 21.34 16.30
CA ILE A 526 11.36 22.26 16.03
C ILE A 526 11.16 22.46 14.52
N ILE A 527 12.23 22.60 13.74
CA ILE A 527 12.17 22.75 12.27
C ILE A 527 11.49 21.53 11.63
N HIS A 528 11.89 20.32 12.02
CA HIS A 528 11.34 19.07 11.48
C HIS A 528 9.89 18.82 11.93
N PHE A 529 9.53 19.08 13.19
CA PHE A 529 8.14 19.00 13.62
C PHE A 529 7.25 20.03 12.91
N ALA A 530 7.77 21.24 12.64
CA ALA A 530 7.08 22.25 11.83
C ALA A 530 6.96 21.88 10.35
N ALA A 531 7.93 21.15 9.79
CA ALA A 531 7.85 20.61 8.43
C ALA A 531 6.79 19.51 8.32
N ALA A 532 6.73 18.58 9.27
CA ALA A 532 5.65 17.59 9.36
C ALA A 532 4.27 18.26 9.53
N ALA A 533 4.18 19.28 10.39
CA ALA A 533 2.94 20.01 10.71
C ALA A 533 2.22 20.69 9.52
N ARG A 534 2.90 20.77 8.35
CA ARG A 534 2.33 21.24 7.07
C ARG A 534 1.32 20.30 6.45
N TYR A 535 1.25 19.04 6.90
CA TYR A 535 0.37 18.00 6.36
C TYR A 535 -0.69 17.54 7.39
N PRO A 536 -1.61 18.43 7.82
CA PRO A 536 -2.55 18.18 8.93
C PRO A 536 -3.57 17.06 8.67
N GLN A 537 -3.74 16.63 7.42
CA GLN A 537 -4.55 15.46 7.05
C GLN A 537 -3.95 14.13 7.51
N HIS A 538 -2.63 14.04 7.67
CA HIS A 538 -1.92 12.78 7.97
C HIS A 538 -1.55 12.69 9.45
N TYR A 539 -1.61 11.48 10.01
CA TYR A 539 -1.26 11.14 11.40
C TYR A 539 0.07 11.78 11.85
N TYR A 540 1.11 11.70 11.01
CA TYR A 540 2.43 12.23 11.34
C TYR A 540 2.54 13.75 11.28
N GLY A 541 1.73 14.42 10.44
CA GLY A 541 1.61 15.88 10.48
C GLY A 541 0.78 16.37 11.68
N GLN A 542 -0.21 15.60 12.09
CA GLN A 542 -0.96 15.81 13.34
C GLN A 542 -0.06 15.63 14.58
N LEU A 543 0.80 14.61 14.59
CA LEU A 543 1.83 14.44 15.62
C LEU A 543 2.90 15.54 15.58
N GLY A 544 3.33 15.99 14.41
CA GLY A 544 4.25 17.11 14.26
C GLY A 544 3.70 18.40 14.89
N ARG A 545 2.41 18.68 14.68
CA ARG A 545 1.69 19.77 15.37
C ARG A 545 1.71 19.60 16.89
N GLN A 546 1.36 18.41 17.40
CA GLN A 546 1.30 18.20 18.85
C GLN A 546 2.65 18.00 19.55
N ALA A 547 3.74 17.83 18.79
CA ALA A 547 5.11 17.93 19.29
C ALA A 547 5.58 19.40 19.47
N LEU A 548 4.93 20.36 18.82
CA LEU A 548 5.16 21.80 19.01
C LEU A 548 4.27 22.39 20.11
N ASP A 549 2.99 22.01 20.16
CA ASP A 549 2.08 22.30 21.27
C ASP A 549 1.14 21.14 21.53
N ALA A 550 1.27 20.52 22.71
CA ALA A 550 0.49 19.36 23.11
C ALA A 550 -1.01 19.63 23.30
N ALA A 551 -1.41 20.89 23.42
CA ALA A 551 -2.80 21.27 23.66
C ALA A 551 -3.76 20.77 22.55
N PRO A 552 -5.06 20.58 22.86
CA PRO A 552 -6.10 20.44 21.84
C PRO A 552 -6.07 21.62 20.87
N ALA A 553 -5.76 21.35 19.60
CA ALA A 553 -5.38 22.39 18.64
C ALA A 553 -6.39 22.53 17.48
N LYS A 554 -6.31 23.69 16.81
CA LYS A 554 -7.14 24.00 15.64
C LYS A 554 -6.76 23.13 14.45
N LEU A 555 -7.71 22.35 13.96
CA LEU A 555 -7.58 21.52 12.75
C LEU A 555 -8.73 21.83 11.80
N GLU A 556 -8.39 22.20 10.57
CA GLU A 556 -9.32 22.52 9.50
C GLU A 556 -9.28 21.41 8.43
N VAL A 557 -10.43 21.11 7.83
CA VAL A 557 -10.52 20.28 6.63
C VAL A 557 -10.53 21.19 5.41
N THR A 558 -9.80 20.81 4.36
CA THR A 558 -9.68 21.62 3.14
C THR A 558 -11.06 21.85 2.48
N PRO A 559 -11.43 23.11 2.17
CA PRO A 559 -12.72 23.43 1.57
C PRO A 559 -12.76 22.99 0.11
N THR A 560 -13.92 22.55 -0.36
CA THR A 560 -14.07 22.05 -1.74
C THR A 560 -14.08 23.20 -2.75
N PRO A 561 -13.37 23.11 -3.90
CA PRO A 561 -13.52 24.07 -4.98
C PRO A 561 -14.88 23.95 -5.65
N VAL A 562 -15.41 25.08 -6.10
CA VAL A 562 -16.58 25.13 -6.99
C VAL A 562 -16.09 25.05 -8.45
N PRO A 563 -16.49 24.05 -9.26
CA PRO A 563 -16.01 23.93 -10.62
C PRO A 563 -16.40 25.11 -11.52
N SER A 564 -15.44 25.62 -12.28
CA SER A 564 -15.69 26.66 -13.27
C SER A 564 -16.31 26.07 -14.55
N LYS A 565 -16.88 26.92 -15.42
CA LYS A 565 -17.31 26.49 -16.76
C LYS A 565 -16.17 25.84 -17.56
N ALA A 566 -14.95 26.35 -17.41
CA ALA A 566 -13.77 25.78 -18.06
C ALA A 566 -13.33 24.42 -17.47
N ASP A 567 -13.62 24.13 -16.19
CA ASP A 567 -13.45 22.78 -15.64
C ASP A 567 -14.50 21.83 -16.18
N VAL A 568 -15.77 22.26 -16.27
CA VAL A 568 -16.87 21.45 -16.83
C VAL A 568 -16.62 21.11 -18.30
N ASP A 569 -16.23 22.09 -19.11
CA ASP A 569 -15.95 21.89 -20.54
C ASP A 569 -14.72 21.01 -20.78
N ARG A 570 -13.67 21.15 -19.95
CA ARG A 570 -12.50 20.25 -19.99
C ARG A 570 -12.84 18.85 -19.51
N PHE A 571 -13.61 18.71 -18.42
CA PHE A 571 -14.01 17.42 -17.87
C PHE A 571 -14.87 16.62 -18.84
N THR A 572 -15.95 17.22 -19.34
CA THR A 572 -16.92 16.55 -20.22
C THR A 572 -16.39 16.23 -21.62
N SER A 573 -15.33 16.92 -22.08
CA SER A 573 -14.69 16.63 -23.37
C SER A 573 -13.65 15.49 -23.32
N ARG A 574 -13.20 15.05 -22.13
CA ARG A 574 -12.24 13.94 -21.99
C ARG A 574 -12.84 12.63 -22.52
N HIS A 575 -12.13 11.97 -23.43
CA HIS A 575 -12.44 10.63 -23.94
C HIS A 575 -12.80 9.64 -22.82
N ALA A 576 -12.03 9.59 -21.73
CA ALA A 576 -12.28 8.71 -20.59
C ALA A 576 -13.59 9.03 -19.82
N VAL A 577 -14.04 10.29 -19.82
CA VAL A 577 -15.31 10.70 -19.20
C VAL A 577 -16.49 10.40 -20.14
N ARG A 578 -16.30 10.58 -21.45
CA ARG A 578 -17.29 10.18 -22.46
C ARG A 578 -17.49 8.67 -22.52
N ALA A 579 -16.42 7.88 -22.34
CA ALA A 579 -16.49 6.42 -22.21
C ALA A 579 -17.34 5.96 -21.01
N ILE A 580 -17.37 6.71 -19.90
CA ILE A 580 -18.29 6.45 -18.78
C ILE A 580 -19.75 6.66 -19.23
N GLY A 581 -20.04 7.75 -19.95
CA GLY A 581 -21.38 8.01 -20.52
C GLY A 581 -21.83 6.94 -21.52
N VAL A 582 -20.93 6.49 -22.40
CA VAL A 582 -21.16 5.35 -23.30
C VAL A 582 -21.50 4.09 -22.52
N ALA A 583 -20.74 3.76 -21.47
CA ALA A 583 -20.97 2.57 -20.66
C ALA A 583 -22.34 2.60 -19.95
N MET A 584 -22.76 3.77 -19.43
CA MET A 584 -24.11 3.99 -18.89
C MET A 584 -25.22 3.90 -19.94
N ALA A 585 -24.92 4.17 -21.21
CA ALA A 585 -25.89 4.15 -22.31
C ALA A 585 -25.98 2.79 -23.03
N SER A 586 -25.31 1.74 -22.54
CA SER A 586 -25.16 0.47 -23.26
C SER A 586 -25.12 -0.80 -22.38
N ASP A 587 -25.58 -0.72 -21.12
CA ASP A 587 -25.57 -1.81 -20.12
C ASP A 587 -24.16 -2.33 -19.75
N TYR A 588 -23.17 -1.43 -19.75
CA TYR A 588 -21.75 -1.71 -19.50
C TYR A 588 -21.21 -1.07 -18.21
N GLU A 589 -22.07 -0.80 -17.22
CA GLU A 589 -21.71 -0.06 -16.01
C GLU A 589 -20.59 -0.72 -15.19
N ALA A 590 -20.43 -2.04 -15.32
CA ALA A 590 -19.31 -2.79 -14.73
C ALA A 590 -17.92 -2.32 -15.20
N LEU A 591 -17.83 -1.59 -16.32
CA LEU A 591 -16.58 -0.98 -16.79
C LEU A 591 -16.28 0.39 -16.13
N MET A 592 -17.31 1.11 -15.66
CA MET A 592 -17.17 2.47 -15.13
C MET A 592 -16.18 2.60 -13.95
N PRO A 593 -16.08 1.65 -12.98
CA PRO A 593 -15.13 1.74 -11.87
C PRO A 593 -13.67 1.93 -12.32
N TYR A 594 -13.25 1.27 -13.41
CA TYR A 594 -11.89 1.37 -13.92
C TYR A 594 -11.58 2.78 -14.44
N PHE A 595 -12.51 3.37 -15.18
CA PHE A 595 -12.39 4.76 -15.67
C PHE A 595 -12.42 5.76 -14.52
N PHE A 596 -13.33 5.60 -13.56
CA PHE A 596 -13.40 6.43 -12.35
C PHE A 596 -12.07 6.42 -11.56
N ILE A 597 -11.48 5.24 -11.32
CA ILE A 597 -10.22 5.13 -10.58
C ILE A 597 -9.03 5.69 -11.37
N SER A 598 -8.95 5.43 -12.69
CA SER A 598 -7.89 6.02 -13.53
C SER A 598 -7.97 7.55 -13.56
N LEU A 599 -9.17 8.12 -13.71
CA LEU A 599 -9.38 9.57 -13.65
C LEU A 599 -9.05 10.15 -12.26
N ALA A 600 -9.42 9.51 -11.16
CA ALA A 600 -9.08 10.00 -9.82
C ALA A 600 -7.56 9.97 -9.52
N ARG A 601 -6.81 9.05 -10.15
CA ARG A 601 -5.34 8.98 -10.09
C ARG A 601 -4.66 10.01 -11.02
N SER A 602 -5.22 10.26 -12.22
CA SER A 602 -4.56 11.04 -13.29
C SER A 602 -5.06 12.47 -13.51
N LEU A 603 -6.23 12.86 -12.98
CA LEU A 603 -6.68 14.26 -13.01
C LEU A 603 -5.81 15.12 -12.08
N GLU A 604 -5.54 16.36 -12.50
CA GLU A 604 -4.77 17.36 -11.72
C GLU A 604 -5.65 18.48 -11.15
N SER A 605 -6.78 18.82 -11.80
CA SER A 605 -7.72 19.82 -11.28
C SER A 605 -8.59 19.21 -10.16
N PRO A 606 -8.53 19.73 -8.92
CA PRO A 606 -9.41 19.28 -7.84
C PRO A 606 -10.89 19.53 -8.14
N ALA A 607 -11.20 20.54 -8.95
CA ALA A 607 -12.57 20.81 -9.42
C ALA A 607 -13.07 19.73 -10.41
N GLU A 608 -12.20 19.20 -11.27
CA GLU A 608 -12.56 18.06 -12.13
C GLU A 608 -12.74 16.77 -11.33
N VAL A 609 -12.02 16.60 -10.21
CA VAL A 609 -12.29 15.49 -9.28
C VAL A 609 -13.65 15.63 -8.58
N VAL A 610 -14.09 16.86 -8.25
CA VAL A 610 -15.45 17.09 -7.72
C VAL A 610 -16.51 16.70 -8.75
N LEU A 611 -16.33 17.08 -10.02
CA LEU A 611 -17.21 16.64 -11.13
C LEU A 611 -17.20 15.12 -11.31
N LEU A 612 -16.04 14.46 -11.16
CA LEU A 612 -15.90 13.01 -11.22
C LEU A 612 -16.62 12.29 -10.06
N ALA A 613 -16.47 12.81 -8.84
CA ALA A 613 -17.16 12.30 -7.65
C ALA A 613 -18.68 12.50 -7.78
N GLU A 614 -19.13 13.64 -8.28
CA GLU A 614 -20.55 13.89 -8.55
C GLU A 614 -21.11 13.02 -9.67
N LEU A 615 -20.33 12.72 -10.72
CA LEU A 615 -20.71 11.79 -11.78
C LEU A 615 -20.88 10.35 -11.24
N ALA A 616 -19.95 9.90 -10.39
CA ALA A 616 -20.09 8.63 -9.68
C ALA A 616 -21.30 8.64 -8.74
N ARG A 617 -21.50 9.70 -7.94
CA ARG A 617 -22.62 9.81 -6.99
C ARG A 617 -23.99 9.80 -7.67
N GLN A 618 -24.11 10.43 -8.85
CA GLN A 618 -25.35 10.53 -9.60
C GLN A 618 -25.65 9.30 -10.45
N SER A 619 -24.63 8.59 -10.95
CA SER A 619 -24.77 7.28 -11.62
C SER A 619 -24.94 6.09 -10.64
N GLY A 620 -25.42 6.34 -9.41
CA GLY A 620 -25.62 5.31 -8.38
C GLY A 620 -24.36 4.83 -7.65
N ASN A 621 -23.17 5.08 -8.20
CA ASN A 621 -21.85 4.66 -7.69
C ASN A 621 -21.38 5.46 -6.45
N ARG A 622 -22.21 5.54 -5.40
CA ARG A 622 -21.98 6.38 -4.21
C ARG A 622 -20.74 6.00 -3.38
N GLN A 623 -20.42 4.71 -3.24
CA GLN A 623 -19.17 4.31 -2.55
C GLN A 623 -17.95 4.79 -3.34
N ILE A 624 -17.99 4.62 -4.67
CA ILE A 624 -16.92 5.05 -5.56
C ILE A 624 -16.70 6.56 -5.43
N SER A 625 -17.75 7.40 -5.41
CA SER A 625 -17.57 8.86 -5.26
C SER A 625 -16.73 9.26 -4.03
N ILE A 626 -16.88 8.53 -2.91
CA ILE A 626 -16.11 8.74 -1.69
C ILE A 626 -14.67 8.24 -1.86
N ARG A 627 -14.47 7.09 -2.51
CA ARG A 627 -13.14 6.55 -2.87
C ARG A 627 -12.36 7.49 -3.79
N LEU A 628 -13.00 8.12 -4.79
CA LEU A 628 -12.32 9.06 -5.71
C LEU A 628 -11.85 10.31 -4.97
N ALA A 629 -12.71 10.88 -4.11
CA ALA A 629 -12.33 12.01 -3.27
C ALA A 629 -11.23 11.64 -2.26
N LYS A 630 -11.25 10.43 -1.70
CA LYS A 630 -10.19 9.88 -0.82
C LYS A 630 -8.85 9.73 -1.56
N ILE A 631 -8.84 9.24 -2.80
CA ILE A 631 -7.62 9.17 -3.65
C ILE A 631 -7.03 10.57 -3.85
N ALA A 632 -7.85 11.56 -4.21
CA ALA A 632 -7.39 12.93 -4.45
C ALA A 632 -6.98 13.66 -3.16
N PHE A 633 -7.68 13.44 -2.04
CA PHE A 633 -7.32 14.00 -0.74
C PHE A 633 -5.97 13.46 -0.24
N ASN A 634 -5.67 12.18 -0.51
CA ASN A 634 -4.37 11.58 -0.26
C ASN A 634 -3.27 12.11 -1.22
N ARG A 635 -3.65 12.75 -2.33
CA ARG A 635 -2.77 13.53 -3.24
C ARG A 635 -2.79 15.03 -2.90
N ASP A 636 -3.05 15.36 -1.63
CA ASP A 636 -3.16 16.72 -1.05
C ASP A 636 -4.19 17.67 -1.72
N MET A 637 -5.11 17.15 -2.53
CA MET A 637 -6.11 18.00 -3.19
C MET A 637 -7.13 18.53 -2.18
N PRO A 638 -7.58 19.79 -2.32
CA PRO A 638 -8.61 20.40 -1.47
C PRO A 638 -10.02 19.85 -1.77
N VAL A 639 -10.24 18.57 -1.49
CA VAL A 639 -11.53 17.87 -1.64
C VAL A 639 -11.97 17.21 -0.33
N GLY A 640 -11.43 17.69 0.81
CA GLY A 640 -11.56 17.07 2.12
C GLY A 640 -13.01 16.86 2.56
N GLU A 641 -13.93 17.73 2.14
CA GLU A 641 -15.36 17.59 2.47
C GLU A 641 -16.06 16.40 1.80
N TYR A 642 -15.63 16.04 0.59
CA TYR A 642 -16.10 14.85 -0.14
C TYR A 642 -15.35 13.60 0.32
N ALA A 643 -14.08 13.74 0.72
CA ALA A 643 -13.29 12.66 1.29
C ALA A 643 -13.69 12.31 2.74
N LEU A 644 -14.35 13.24 3.45
CA LEU A 644 -14.85 13.15 4.82
C LEU A 644 -16.34 13.57 4.88
N PRO A 645 -17.22 12.80 4.23
CA PRO A 645 -18.64 13.13 4.12
C PRO A 645 -19.34 13.02 5.48
N ILE A 646 -20.31 13.90 5.72
CA ILE A 646 -21.18 13.92 6.90
C ILE A 646 -22.64 13.67 6.48
N GLY A 647 -23.48 13.18 7.40
CA GLY A 647 -24.87 12.80 7.08
C GLY A 647 -25.01 11.47 6.33
N VAL A 648 -23.90 10.78 6.04
CA VAL A 648 -23.87 9.44 5.43
C VAL A 648 -24.19 8.32 6.43
N ILE A 649 -24.02 8.57 7.73
CA ILE A 649 -24.54 7.72 8.80
C ILE A 649 -25.93 8.25 9.19
N PRO A 650 -27.01 7.44 9.11
CA PRO A 650 -28.33 7.83 9.57
C PRO A 650 -28.41 7.86 11.10
N ASN A 651 -29.41 8.56 11.64
CA ASN A 651 -29.70 8.53 13.07
C ASN A 651 -29.92 7.09 13.56
N PHE A 652 -29.17 6.68 14.58
CA PHE A 652 -29.22 5.35 15.20
C PHE A 652 -29.47 5.46 16.70
N VAL A 653 -29.94 4.37 17.32
CA VAL A 653 -30.07 4.29 18.78
C VAL A 653 -28.69 4.00 19.36
N ARG A 654 -28.11 4.98 20.05
CA ARG A 654 -26.87 4.81 20.80
C ARG A 654 -27.05 3.78 21.92
N LEU A 655 -26.06 2.91 22.09
CA LEU A 655 -26.00 1.88 23.13
C LEU A 655 -24.78 2.06 24.05
N SER A 656 -23.76 2.79 23.60
CA SER A 656 -22.61 3.21 24.41
C SER A 656 -22.49 4.74 24.44
N ASP A 657 -22.29 5.31 25.63
CA ASP A 657 -21.96 6.71 25.84
C ASP A 657 -20.46 7.01 25.65
N LYS A 658 -19.61 5.98 25.68
CA LYS A 658 -18.14 6.09 25.67
C LYS A 658 -17.52 6.34 24.29
N VAL A 659 -18.28 6.10 23.22
CA VAL A 659 -17.80 6.17 21.84
C VAL A 659 -17.97 7.60 21.30
N ASP A 660 -16.90 8.15 20.71
CA ASP A 660 -16.95 9.42 19.99
C ASP A 660 -17.68 9.23 18.64
N VAL A 661 -18.64 10.11 18.31
CA VAL A 661 -19.38 10.03 17.04
C VAL A 661 -18.45 10.26 15.84
N ALA A 662 -17.37 11.02 16.02
CA ALA A 662 -16.31 11.15 15.02
C ALA A 662 -15.50 9.85 14.84
N LEU A 663 -15.36 9.03 15.89
CA LEU A 663 -14.72 7.71 15.79
C LEU A 663 -15.61 6.71 15.03
N VAL A 664 -16.93 6.76 15.25
CA VAL A 664 -17.89 5.96 14.45
C VAL A 664 -17.81 6.31 12.96
N HIS A 665 -17.66 7.60 12.61
CA HIS A 665 -17.46 8.02 11.23
C HIS A 665 -16.09 7.60 10.68
N ALA A 666 -15.01 7.78 11.44
CA ALA A 666 -13.66 7.38 11.03
C ALA A 666 -13.55 5.86 10.79
N LEU A 667 -14.13 5.05 11.68
CA LEU A 667 -14.21 3.59 11.53
C LEU A 667 -15.08 3.21 10.32
N SER A 668 -16.30 3.73 10.19
CA SER A 668 -17.18 3.41 9.04
C SER A 668 -16.60 3.83 7.68
N ARG A 669 -15.78 4.89 7.65
CA ARG A 669 -15.02 5.33 6.48
C ARG A 669 -13.94 4.31 6.09
N GLN A 670 -13.27 3.70 7.07
CA GLN A 670 -12.22 2.71 6.85
C GLN A 670 -12.79 1.32 6.52
N GLU A 671 -13.88 0.92 7.17
CA GLU A 671 -14.49 -0.42 7.02
C GLU A 671 -15.25 -0.63 5.71
N SER A 672 -16.05 0.35 5.26
CA SER A 672 -16.84 0.19 4.02
C SER A 672 -16.90 1.40 3.11
N GLU A 673 -16.19 2.49 3.43
CA GLU A 673 -16.31 3.79 2.73
C GLU A 673 -17.79 4.24 2.66
N PHE A 674 -18.53 3.96 3.74
CA PHE A 674 -19.97 4.18 3.91
C PHE A 674 -20.90 3.40 2.96
N ASN A 675 -20.45 2.30 2.35
CA ASN A 675 -21.34 1.34 1.70
C ASN A 675 -22.09 0.50 2.76
N ALA A 676 -23.40 0.71 2.89
CA ALA A 676 -24.26 -0.05 3.81
C ALA A 676 -24.56 -1.48 3.34
N GLY A 677 -24.43 -1.77 2.04
CA GLY A 677 -24.59 -3.10 1.44
C GLY A 677 -23.32 -3.94 1.44
N ALA A 678 -22.17 -3.39 1.83
CA ALA A 678 -20.87 -4.04 1.78
C ALA A 678 -20.83 -5.37 2.55
N LYS A 679 -20.24 -6.39 1.93
CA LYS A 679 -20.01 -7.72 2.51
C LYS A 679 -18.60 -8.15 2.15
N SER A 680 -17.73 -8.40 3.13
CA SER A 680 -16.38 -8.90 2.84
C SER A 680 -16.38 -10.37 2.42
N PRO A 681 -15.31 -10.87 1.75
CA PRO A 681 -15.18 -12.30 1.42
C PRO A 681 -15.24 -13.25 2.63
N VAL A 682 -14.87 -12.77 3.83
CA VAL A 682 -14.97 -13.53 5.09
C VAL A 682 -16.34 -13.39 5.79
N GLY A 683 -17.27 -12.63 5.20
CA GLY A 683 -18.67 -12.54 5.64
C GLY A 683 -19.00 -11.41 6.63
N ALA A 684 -18.09 -10.44 6.83
CA ALA A 684 -18.36 -9.22 7.59
C ALA A 684 -19.33 -8.29 6.82
N GLN A 685 -20.16 -7.49 7.50
CA GLN A 685 -21.30 -6.82 6.84
C GLN A 685 -21.55 -5.36 7.28
N GLY A 686 -21.99 -4.54 6.33
CA GLY A 686 -22.51 -3.18 6.53
C GLY A 686 -21.46 -2.10 6.80
N LEU A 687 -21.92 -0.95 7.30
CA LEU A 687 -21.10 0.27 7.49
C LEU A 687 -19.86 0.06 8.37
N MET A 688 -19.95 -0.79 9.39
CA MET A 688 -18.87 -1.06 10.35
C MET A 688 -18.36 -2.51 10.25
N GLN A 689 -18.57 -3.17 9.11
CA GLN A 689 -18.14 -4.55 8.80
C GLN A 689 -18.25 -5.52 9.98
N LEU A 690 -19.47 -5.67 10.51
CA LEU A 690 -19.72 -6.59 11.61
C LEU A 690 -19.80 -8.04 11.13
N MET A 691 -19.03 -8.91 11.76
CA MET A 691 -19.21 -10.37 11.64
C MET A 691 -20.57 -10.80 12.25
N PRO A 692 -21.36 -11.65 11.59
CA PRO A 692 -22.65 -12.12 12.10
C PRO A 692 -22.60 -12.85 13.45
N SER A 693 -21.45 -13.40 13.83
CA SER A 693 -21.16 -13.95 15.16
C SER A 693 -21.06 -12.83 16.21
N THR A 694 -20.18 -11.85 15.98
CA THR A 694 -19.97 -10.67 16.82
C THR A 694 -21.26 -9.89 17.03
N ALA A 695 -21.97 -9.57 15.94
CA ALA A 695 -23.25 -8.85 16.00
C ALA A 695 -24.31 -9.58 16.83
N ARG A 696 -24.31 -10.92 16.86
CA ARG A 696 -25.22 -11.73 17.69
C ARG A 696 -24.85 -11.68 19.17
N LEU A 697 -23.56 -11.70 19.49
CA LEU A 697 -23.07 -11.58 20.88
C LEU A 697 -23.41 -10.20 21.44
N VAL A 698 -23.08 -9.15 20.71
CA VAL A 698 -23.35 -7.75 21.11
C VAL A 698 -24.85 -7.47 21.20
N ALA A 699 -25.66 -7.94 20.23
CA ALA A 699 -27.11 -7.81 20.32
C ALA A 699 -27.68 -8.50 21.57
N LYS A 700 -27.20 -9.71 21.93
CA LYS A 700 -27.58 -10.39 23.18
C LYS A 700 -27.19 -9.58 24.42
N GLN A 701 -25.98 -9.03 24.44
CA GLN A 701 -25.42 -8.28 25.59
C GLN A 701 -26.20 -6.98 25.87
N PHE A 702 -26.52 -6.22 24.83
CA PHE A 702 -27.28 -4.96 24.93
C PHE A 702 -28.81 -5.15 24.85
N ASN A 703 -29.30 -6.39 24.98
CA ASN A 703 -30.73 -6.75 24.92
C ASN A 703 -31.46 -6.25 23.64
N VAL A 704 -30.74 -6.23 22.51
CA VAL A 704 -31.28 -5.91 21.19
C VAL A 704 -31.67 -7.20 20.47
N LYS A 705 -32.82 -7.21 19.79
CA LYS A 705 -33.20 -8.35 18.95
C LYS A 705 -32.22 -8.51 17.79
N TYR A 706 -31.44 -9.60 17.78
CA TYR A 706 -30.55 -9.96 16.67
C TYR A 706 -31.33 -10.25 15.38
N SER A 707 -30.84 -9.79 14.23
CA SER A 707 -31.27 -10.24 12.92
C SER A 707 -30.14 -10.10 11.90
N ALA A 708 -29.73 -11.22 11.29
CA ALA A 708 -28.68 -11.25 10.27
C ALA A 708 -29.04 -10.42 9.02
N ALA A 709 -30.29 -10.52 8.56
CA ALA A 709 -30.78 -9.79 7.39
C ALA A 709 -30.79 -8.26 7.56
N ARG A 710 -30.68 -7.76 8.80
CA ARG A 710 -30.62 -6.33 9.12
C ARG A 710 -29.20 -5.79 9.21
N LEU A 711 -28.16 -6.62 9.07
CA LEU A 711 -26.76 -6.15 9.17
C LEU A 711 -26.36 -5.21 8.02
N THR A 712 -27.12 -5.15 6.93
CA THR A 712 -26.99 -4.13 5.86
C THR A 712 -27.99 -2.97 6.00
N GLU A 713 -28.82 -2.92 7.05
CA GLU A 713 -29.55 -1.71 7.41
C GLU A 713 -28.60 -0.76 8.18
N PRO A 714 -28.24 0.42 7.65
CA PRO A 714 -27.14 1.21 8.19
C PRO A 714 -27.34 1.65 9.65
N ALA A 715 -28.55 2.04 10.04
CA ALA A 715 -28.83 2.43 11.43
C ALA A 715 -28.72 1.27 12.44
N TYR A 716 -29.06 0.04 12.03
CA TYR A 716 -28.96 -1.14 12.88
C TYR A 716 -27.52 -1.68 12.95
N ASN A 717 -26.81 -1.63 11.81
CA ASN A 717 -25.39 -1.96 11.75
C ASN A 717 -24.57 -1.04 12.66
N VAL A 718 -24.77 0.28 12.56
CA VAL A 718 -24.05 1.26 13.38
C VAL A 718 -24.46 1.20 14.86
N GLN A 719 -25.73 0.91 15.16
CA GLN A 719 -26.17 0.64 16.54
C GLN A 719 -25.36 -0.51 17.19
N LEU A 720 -25.20 -1.64 16.49
CA LEU A 720 -24.42 -2.77 17.01
C LEU A 720 -22.90 -2.54 16.93
N GLY A 721 -22.42 -1.76 15.96
CA GLY A 721 -21.00 -1.47 15.77
C GLY A 721 -20.46 -0.48 16.80
N GLU A 722 -21.25 0.55 17.14
CA GLU A 722 -20.97 1.45 18.27
C GLU A 722 -20.94 0.67 19.59
N ALA A 723 -21.94 -0.21 19.83
CA ALA A 723 -21.96 -1.05 21.02
C ALA A 723 -20.70 -1.93 21.12
N HIS A 724 -20.31 -2.60 20.01
CA HIS A 724 -19.11 -3.43 19.98
C HIS A 724 -17.82 -2.63 20.24
N LEU A 725 -17.67 -1.48 19.59
CA LEU A 725 -16.53 -0.60 19.80
C LEU A 725 -16.49 -0.04 21.23
N GLY A 726 -17.65 0.28 21.81
CA GLY A 726 -17.79 0.73 23.20
C GLY A 726 -17.40 -0.34 24.22
N ASP A 727 -17.70 -1.61 23.94
CA ASP A 727 -17.20 -2.75 24.72
C ASP A 727 -15.67 -2.87 24.62
N LEU A 728 -15.11 -2.84 23.41
CA LEU A 728 -13.66 -2.94 23.22
C LEU A 728 -12.92 -1.78 23.91
N ILE A 729 -13.40 -0.55 23.76
CA ILE A 729 -12.89 0.63 24.48
C ILE A 729 -12.99 0.41 26.00
N SER A 730 -14.07 -0.19 26.50
CA SER A 730 -14.23 -0.51 27.93
C SER A 730 -13.23 -1.57 28.40
N ASN A 731 -12.99 -2.61 27.60
CA ASN A 731 -12.14 -3.74 27.94
C ASN A 731 -10.63 -3.42 27.89
N TYR A 732 -10.25 -2.29 27.29
CA TYR A 732 -8.89 -1.74 27.30
C TYR A 732 -8.79 -0.42 28.08
N ASP A 733 -9.63 -0.27 29.11
CA ASP A 733 -9.65 0.86 30.07
C ASP A 733 -9.80 2.26 29.44
N GLY A 734 -10.32 2.32 28.22
CA GLY A 734 -10.52 3.55 27.44
C GLY A 734 -9.57 3.72 26.25
N SER A 735 -8.53 2.89 26.11
CA SER A 735 -7.55 3.01 25.02
C SER A 735 -8.19 2.79 23.64
N TYR A 736 -8.15 3.81 22.79
CA TYR A 736 -8.75 3.77 21.46
C TYR A 736 -7.96 2.87 20.50
N PHE A 737 -6.64 2.99 20.45
CA PHE A 737 -5.85 2.20 19.49
C PHE A 737 -5.78 0.71 19.87
N LEU A 738 -5.78 0.35 21.16
CA LEU A 738 -5.94 -1.06 21.58
C LEU A 738 -7.31 -1.62 21.18
N ALA A 739 -8.39 -0.84 21.34
CA ALA A 739 -9.71 -1.21 20.87
C ALA A 739 -9.79 -1.39 19.34
N LEU A 740 -9.11 -0.53 18.57
CA LEU A 740 -9.02 -0.64 17.11
C LEU A 740 -8.20 -1.86 16.67
N VAL A 741 -7.08 -2.17 17.33
CA VAL A 741 -6.35 -3.43 17.09
C VAL A 741 -7.24 -4.64 17.40
N ALA A 742 -8.02 -4.61 18.48
CA ALA A 742 -8.95 -5.70 18.79
C ALA A 742 -10.11 -5.81 17.78
N TYR A 743 -10.52 -4.70 17.15
CA TYR A 743 -11.56 -4.68 16.12
C TYR A 743 -11.08 -5.36 14.82
N ASN A 744 -9.88 -4.99 14.32
CA ASN A 744 -9.32 -5.53 13.08
C ASN A 744 -8.62 -6.89 13.25
N ALA A 745 -7.78 -7.05 14.27
CA ALA A 745 -6.90 -8.22 14.46
C ALA A 745 -7.32 -9.16 15.61
N GLY A 746 -8.37 -8.81 16.36
CA GLY A 746 -8.92 -9.61 17.46
C GLY A 746 -8.18 -9.45 18.80
N PRO A 747 -8.86 -9.71 19.94
CA PRO A 747 -8.30 -9.49 21.28
C PRO A 747 -7.07 -10.38 21.59
N GLY A 748 -6.96 -11.55 20.94
CA GLY A 748 -5.78 -12.42 21.06
C GLY A 748 -4.49 -11.78 20.53
N ARG A 749 -4.59 -10.92 19.49
CA ARG A 749 -3.43 -10.17 18.98
C ARG A 749 -3.07 -9.00 19.89
N VAL A 750 -4.06 -8.30 20.47
CA VAL A 750 -3.78 -7.29 21.51
C VAL A 750 -3.00 -7.92 22.66
N LYS A 751 -3.48 -9.05 23.20
CA LYS A 751 -2.76 -9.78 24.26
C LYS A 751 -1.32 -10.09 23.85
N GLN A 752 -1.12 -10.74 22.69
CA GLN A 752 0.21 -11.13 22.21
C GLN A 752 1.15 -9.93 22.01
N TRP A 753 0.65 -8.78 21.56
CA TRP A 753 1.47 -7.60 21.28
C TRP A 753 1.73 -6.75 22.53
N VAL A 754 0.84 -6.79 23.53
CA VAL A 754 1.12 -6.27 24.88
C VAL A 754 2.18 -7.13 25.58
N GLU A 755 2.09 -8.46 25.47
CA GLU A 755 3.12 -9.39 26.00
C GLU A 755 4.48 -9.24 25.29
N ALA A 756 4.50 -8.82 24.02
CA ALA A 756 5.72 -8.66 23.21
C ALA A 756 6.37 -7.26 23.31
N PHE A 757 5.60 -6.20 23.50
CA PHE A 757 6.07 -4.81 23.37
C PHE A 757 5.76 -3.92 24.60
N GLY A 758 5.27 -4.52 25.69
CA GLY A 758 4.76 -3.81 26.86
C GLY A 758 3.31 -3.33 26.69
N ASP A 759 2.66 -2.99 27.80
CA ASP A 759 1.32 -2.39 27.75
C ASP A 759 1.44 -0.89 27.43
N PRO A 760 0.89 -0.41 26.30
CA PRO A 760 0.99 0.99 25.91
C PRO A 760 0.05 1.90 26.71
N ARG A 761 -0.55 1.39 27.79
CA ARG A 761 -1.21 2.17 28.84
C ARG A 761 -0.27 2.47 30.02
N ASP A 762 0.89 1.82 30.10
CA ASP A 762 1.95 2.20 31.02
C ASP A 762 2.62 3.50 30.55
N PRO A 763 3.05 4.38 31.48
CA PRO A 763 3.62 5.68 31.12
C PRO A 763 4.95 5.57 30.37
N ASP A 764 5.75 4.53 30.67
CA ASP A 764 7.10 4.33 30.15
C ASP A 764 7.14 3.76 28.72
N VAL A 765 6.02 3.23 28.22
CA VAL A 765 5.86 2.81 26.82
C VAL A 765 5.43 4.02 25.99
N ASP A 766 6.12 4.31 24.88
CA ASP A 766 5.67 5.34 23.92
C ASP A 766 4.54 4.76 23.04
N PRO A 767 3.32 5.35 23.02
CA PRO A 767 2.21 4.80 22.27
C PRO A 767 2.42 4.90 20.74
N ILE A 768 3.30 5.78 20.27
CA ILE A 768 3.65 5.95 18.85
C ILE A 768 4.60 4.83 18.43
N ASP A 769 5.57 4.46 19.27
CA ASP A 769 6.41 3.28 19.05
C ASP A 769 5.61 1.98 19.13
N TRP A 770 4.63 1.88 20.04
CA TRP A 770 3.78 0.70 20.12
C TRP A 770 2.93 0.51 18.86
N VAL A 771 2.35 1.60 18.32
CA VAL A 771 1.66 1.56 17.02
C VAL A 771 2.62 1.13 15.90
N GLU A 772 3.87 1.62 15.89
CA GLU A 772 4.86 1.18 14.90
C GLU A 772 5.36 -0.25 15.10
N SER A 773 5.28 -0.80 16.32
CA SER A 773 5.61 -2.19 16.64
C SER A 773 4.61 -3.20 16.09
N ILE A 774 3.37 -2.79 15.75
CA ILE A 774 2.31 -3.65 15.22
C ILE A 774 2.84 -4.49 14.03
N PRO A 775 2.94 -5.83 14.13
CA PRO A 775 3.62 -6.64 13.10
C PRO A 775 2.90 -6.67 11.76
N PHE A 776 1.57 -6.56 11.75
CA PHE A 776 0.75 -6.57 10.55
C PHE A 776 0.63 -5.17 9.96
N THR A 777 1.17 -4.95 8.76
CA THR A 777 1.12 -3.64 8.09
C THR A 777 -0.31 -3.14 7.89
N GLU A 778 -1.25 -4.02 7.55
CA GLU A 778 -2.69 -3.70 7.48
C GLU A 778 -3.20 -3.12 8.80
N THR A 779 -3.01 -3.83 9.93
CA THR A 779 -3.47 -3.39 11.25
C THR A 779 -2.78 -2.10 11.71
N ARG A 780 -1.47 -1.93 11.42
CA ARG A 780 -0.74 -0.68 11.69
C ARG A 780 -1.39 0.49 10.94
N GLU A 781 -1.56 0.35 9.63
CA GLU A 781 -2.16 1.38 8.80
C GLU A 781 -3.63 1.65 9.15
N TYR A 782 -4.41 0.62 9.50
CA TYR A 782 -5.79 0.73 9.95
C TYR A 782 -5.92 1.62 11.19
N VAL A 783 -5.09 1.39 12.21
CA VAL A 783 -5.04 2.22 13.42
C VAL A 783 -4.67 3.66 13.07
N ILE A 784 -3.61 3.86 12.28
CA ILE A 784 -3.14 5.19 11.84
C ILE A 784 -4.25 5.95 11.09
N LYS A 785 -4.86 5.32 10.07
CA LYS A 785 -5.89 5.90 9.18
C LYS A 785 -7.18 6.25 9.93
N ILE A 786 -7.55 5.49 10.96
CA ILE A 786 -8.72 5.82 11.78
C ILE A 786 -8.39 6.92 12.79
N MET A 787 -7.21 6.89 13.42
CA MET A 787 -6.80 7.90 14.41
C MET A 787 -6.59 9.30 13.81
N GLU A 788 -6.10 9.40 12.56
CA GLU A 788 -6.05 10.67 11.81
C GLU A 788 -7.43 11.12 11.32
N SER A 789 -8.25 10.19 10.80
CA SER A 789 -9.61 10.47 10.34
C SER A 789 -10.53 10.91 11.47
N LEU A 790 -10.31 10.44 12.71
CA LEU A 790 -11.01 10.85 13.92
C LEU A 790 -10.89 12.36 14.15
N GLN A 791 -9.67 12.91 14.10
CA GLN A 791 -9.45 14.35 14.33
C GLN A 791 -10.11 15.19 13.23
N LEU A 792 -10.03 14.72 11.98
CA LEU A 792 -10.67 15.36 10.84
C LEU A 792 -12.22 15.29 10.93
N TYR A 793 -12.79 14.19 11.42
CA TYR A 793 -14.23 14.10 11.68
C TYR A 793 -14.69 14.96 12.87
N ARG A 794 -13.88 15.12 13.92
CA ARG A 794 -14.16 16.11 14.98
C ARG A 794 -14.24 17.53 14.40
N SER A 795 -13.32 17.88 13.50
CA SER A 795 -13.37 19.17 12.78
C SER A 795 -14.69 19.35 12.03
N ARG A 796 -15.12 18.32 11.27
CA ARG A 796 -16.37 18.33 10.48
C ARG A 796 -17.66 18.32 11.31
N LEU A 797 -17.66 17.69 12.49
CA LEU A 797 -18.87 17.45 13.29
C LEU A 797 -19.01 18.37 14.51
N HIS A 798 -17.91 18.89 15.04
CA HIS A 798 -17.87 19.60 16.33
C HIS A 798 -17.12 20.95 16.27
N GLY A 799 -16.53 21.30 15.13
CA GLY A 799 -15.82 22.56 14.90
C GLY A 799 -14.31 22.45 15.01
N THR A 800 -13.61 23.42 14.42
CA THR A 800 -12.17 23.39 14.11
C THR A 800 -11.26 23.54 15.34
N GLU A 801 -11.61 24.42 16.27
CA GLU A 801 -10.69 25.02 17.26
C GLU A 801 -10.02 24.04 18.23
N LYS A 802 -10.64 22.88 18.48
CA LYS A 802 -10.11 21.83 19.36
C LYS A 802 -10.26 20.44 18.76
N ALA A 803 -10.24 20.35 17.43
CA ALA A 803 -10.47 19.10 16.71
C ALA A 803 -9.27 18.14 16.76
N LEU A 804 -8.03 18.65 16.81
CA LEU A 804 -6.83 17.83 16.96
C LEU A 804 -6.57 17.52 18.44
N GLN A 805 -6.80 16.26 18.83
CA GLN A 805 -6.55 15.72 20.16
C GLN A 805 -5.84 14.34 20.09
N LEU A 806 -5.02 14.13 19.05
CA LEU A 806 -4.41 12.84 18.74
C LEU A 806 -3.51 12.33 19.88
N TRP A 807 -2.70 13.21 20.46
CA TRP A 807 -1.89 12.89 21.65
C TRP A 807 -2.76 12.45 22.84
N GLN A 808 -3.89 13.13 23.06
CA GLN A 808 -4.82 12.78 24.14
C GLN A 808 -5.48 11.42 23.88
N ASP A 809 -5.87 11.11 22.64
CA ASP A 809 -6.45 9.80 22.31
C ASP A 809 -5.44 8.65 22.43
N LEU A 810 -4.17 8.89 22.05
CA LEU A 810 -3.05 7.94 22.22
C LEU A 810 -2.69 7.68 23.69
N ASN A 811 -3.06 8.58 24.60
CA ASN A 811 -2.82 8.44 26.05
C ASN A 811 -4.11 8.07 26.83
N ARG A 812 -5.17 7.62 26.15
CA ARG A 812 -6.37 7.09 26.83
C ARG A 812 -6.08 5.74 27.50
N GLY A 813 -6.69 5.53 28.66
CA GLY A 813 -6.54 4.30 29.45
C GLY A 813 -5.26 4.23 30.30
N ARG A 814 -4.43 5.27 30.30
CA ARG A 814 -3.27 5.37 31.20
C ARG A 814 -3.71 5.65 32.64
N ALA A 815 -3.15 4.91 33.60
CA ALA A 815 -3.54 4.99 35.01
C ALA A 815 -3.20 6.34 35.67
N GLN A 816 -2.19 7.03 35.16
CA GLN A 816 -2.04 8.48 35.29
C GLN A 816 -2.36 9.11 33.94
N ALA A 817 -3.16 10.18 33.93
CA ALA A 817 -3.22 11.05 32.76
C ALA A 817 -1.79 11.55 32.49
N ALA A 818 -1.23 11.21 31.33
CA ALA A 818 0.15 11.51 31.02
C ALA A 818 0.42 13.01 31.23
N ALA A 819 1.50 13.32 31.95
CA ALA A 819 2.07 14.66 31.89
C ALA A 819 2.32 15.04 30.42
N THR A 820 2.29 16.33 30.13
CA THR A 820 2.54 16.91 28.80
C THR A 820 3.67 16.14 28.08
N PRO A 821 3.50 15.73 26.80
CA PRO A 821 4.55 15.04 26.04
C PRO A 821 5.84 15.84 26.19
N PRO A 822 7.00 15.18 26.39
CA PRO A 822 8.18 15.80 26.99
C PRO A 822 8.57 17.09 26.27
N GLU A 823 8.10 18.23 26.81
CA GLU A 823 8.24 19.52 26.14
C GLU A 823 9.73 19.81 25.99
N PRO A 824 10.21 20.13 24.77
CA PRO A 824 11.61 20.54 24.60
C PRO A 824 11.84 21.79 25.47
N PRO A 825 12.65 21.72 26.55
CA PRO A 825 12.54 22.66 27.66
C PRO A 825 12.63 24.13 27.24
N GLY A 826 11.59 24.89 27.58
CA GLY A 826 11.41 26.29 27.14
C GLY A 826 10.52 26.47 25.90
N ALA A 827 9.63 25.53 25.57
CA ALA A 827 8.61 25.73 24.52
C ALA A 827 7.64 26.88 24.82
N ALA A 828 7.41 27.18 26.11
CA ALA A 828 6.68 28.36 26.57
C ALA A 828 7.48 29.68 26.44
N GLU A 829 8.80 29.64 26.30
CA GLU A 829 9.65 30.82 26.08
C GLU A 829 9.43 31.37 24.66
N LEU A 830 9.54 30.49 23.65
CA LEU A 830 9.36 30.87 22.24
C LEU A 830 7.92 31.30 21.93
N ARG A 831 6.92 30.66 22.55
CA ARG A 831 5.51 31.11 22.46
C ARG A 831 5.29 32.53 23.02
N ARG A 832 6.15 33.03 23.93
CA ARG A 832 6.09 34.42 24.40
C ARG A 832 6.81 35.39 23.46
N GLN A 833 7.89 34.96 22.81
CA GLN A 833 8.63 35.80 21.84
C GLN A 833 7.85 35.95 20.53
N ALA A 834 7.35 34.85 19.94
CA ALA A 834 6.48 34.83 18.76
C ALA A 834 5.01 35.23 19.06
N SER A 835 4.80 36.02 20.11
CA SER A 835 3.56 36.76 20.41
C SER A 835 3.86 38.22 20.83
N SER A 836 5.12 38.65 20.66
CA SER A 836 5.61 40.02 20.85
C SER A 836 6.27 40.58 19.58
N GLU A 837 6.41 39.74 18.57
CA GLU A 837 6.66 40.03 17.15
C GLU A 837 5.33 39.80 16.41
#